data_AF-A0A251QJR9-F1
#
_entry.id   AF-A0A251QJR9-F1
#
_cell.length_a   1.000
_cell.length_b   1.000
_cell.length_c   1.000
_cell.angle_alpha   90.00
_cell.angle_beta   90.00
_cell.angle_gamma   90.00
#
_symmetry.space_group_name_H-M   'P 1'
#
loop_
_entity.id
_entity.type
_entity.pdbx_description
1 polymer ?
#
loop_
_entity_poly.entity_id
_entity_poly.type
_entity_poly.pdbx_seq_one_letter_code
_entity_poly.pdbx_strand_id
1 'polypeptide(L)'
;MAATEVNVASIADDPNSKTITENSAPKYVQKWNFMFITSCVFAVSLDPLFLYVPILNYDMKCLRLDNNLKITALVSRSVTDLFYIANIVFQVYRYKICSNLIKLFLPGSWSSKLAELRKIWQSYIIVDILAILPLPQVIILIFFSKMRASRSLRKLMNFLVMVQYVPRVLRIYLSCKKSKKPFKGHTALWVKGLLNFFLYILASHVLGAFWYFFAVQRMTSCWQHVCQYENGCGPSTFNCHDHHTLRNITVLDNLCPINSSNTTLFDFGIYLSVLQSGILWSTNYPLKFSNSFCWGLRNLSSLASNLEPSSNTWEILFVACISIIGLLLFVYLIGNLQTYVLLDTERLESHRRKMRLERKMKAKGRDVELWLSKNGTPLRRKPDIMEKVRLELEENWDIDVDQEILSILPRELQDYIETCKPLSRLKNVEVPPFRNMDEQVLIEISKHLKPRSYTNNQIIIKEDQPLEMMLFVVDGRVIIKKKDCSSKFQRRAGHLYGEKLLVWPSWTSFHEGTRPLATESVQAIDDVEALVLLASDMVSIRSRFRSDFDKLKMSLSQSQQTDSHWELLTCDKVTMLQQVPKLRDMDKQVLKAMSEHLQSNVYGHNVNIVQEYRPLNMMFFVTRGKVINDETGRAGNIFGEELVEWVLDKSFPEILPLSTCTAKVDSNDAEFLVLTAEVLKSLASDNFVSHFSKIASPLDLFTFVRLTRLKKVEIFREMDKQVLEAISERLYTMTYPFANTPIIPEKKQLKMMFFVVRGVVNIKSDSTIEGPKTCQMGGFYGEELAHWVTTWVSHSSFPAKLPLPTGSAVSGPHGTVEILALSADDLKSVLSKFRSNFTSESTLLTYSQSESLTRDPLTIVKNVERLKTMDEKVLKEICEHLRPRKYEDEDIIQLNKPMEMMFFIVKGVVAVTNEYWKHYRNEAERSNHSGDDLIEYWARSKYTVFFAELPLSPFSFRAIGEVEVLVLMANDLAKVQPRRSAPIIDCSIIQVY
;
A
#
# COMPACT_ATOMS: atom_id res chain seq x y z
N MET A 1 -9.75 29.95 32.69
CA MET A 1 -8.34 30.38 32.63
C MET A 1 -7.55 29.18 32.14
N ALA A 2 -6.85 29.15 31.02
CA ALA A 2 -6.41 30.19 30.09
C ALA A 2 -6.94 29.93 28.67
N ALA A 3 -7.19 31.02 27.94
CA ALA A 3 -7.51 31.03 26.53
C ALA A 3 -6.21 31.19 25.73
N THR A 4 -6.06 30.41 24.66
CA THR A 4 -5.09 30.69 23.61
C THR A 4 -5.88 30.99 22.35
N GLU A 5 -5.92 32.27 21.98
CA GLU A 5 -6.46 32.77 20.73
C GLU A 5 -5.66 32.20 19.56
N VAL A 6 -6.36 31.64 18.57
CA VAL A 6 -5.82 31.44 17.23
C VAL A 6 -6.62 32.34 16.30
N ASN A 7 -5.99 33.40 15.83
CA ASN A 7 -6.50 34.29 14.80
C ASN A 7 -6.72 33.49 13.51
N VAL A 8 -7.98 33.30 13.12
CA VAL A 8 -8.36 32.83 11.78
C VAL A 8 -9.30 33.87 11.19
N ALA A 9 -8.72 34.95 10.69
CA ALA A 9 -9.40 35.97 9.90
C ALA A 9 -8.60 36.23 8.62
N SER A 10 -8.59 35.26 7.70
CA SER A 10 -8.13 35.49 6.32
C SER A 10 -8.50 34.39 5.31
N ILE A 11 -9.59 33.64 5.49
CA ILE A 11 -10.03 32.64 4.49
C ILE A 11 -11.54 32.76 4.29
N ALA A 12 -11.93 33.81 3.58
CA ALA A 12 -13.27 33.94 3.01
C ALA A 12 -13.10 34.58 1.64
N ASP A 13 -12.65 33.78 0.66
CA ASP A 13 -12.89 33.94 -0.79
C ASP A 13 -12.16 32.82 -1.57
N ASP A 14 -12.42 31.55 -1.22
CA ASP A 14 -11.97 30.40 -2.02
C ASP A 14 -13.17 29.46 -2.32
N PRO A 15 -13.51 29.22 -3.61
CA PRO A 15 -14.56 28.29 -4.03
C PRO A 15 -14.35 26.83 -3.55
N ASN A 16 -13.16 26.48 -3.08
CA ASN A 16 -12.84 25.16 -2.53
C ASN A 16 -13.29 24.90 -1.08
N SER A 17 -13.85 25.91 -0.39
CA SER A 17 -14.21 25.77 1.04
C SER A 17 -15.38 24.82 1.33
N LYS A 18 -16.16 24.41 0.32
CA LYS A 18 -17.26 23.43 0.49
C LYS A 18 -16.77 22.01 0.82
N THR A 19 -15.49 21.74 0.67
CA THR A 19 -14.92 20.39 0.83
C THR A 19 -14.24 20.14 2.19
N ILE A 20 -14.06 21.17 3.02
CA ILE A 20 -13.22 21.08 4.24
C ILE A 20 -14.04 20.90 5.54
N THR A 21 -15.34 21.17 5.58
CA THR A 21 -16.12 21.11 6.84
C THR A 21 -16.82 19.78 7.16
N GLU A 22 -16.67 18.71 6.38
CA GLU A 22 -17.43 17.45 6.62
C GLU A 22 -16.62 16.17 6.89
N ASN A 23 -15.29 16.21 6.97
CA ASN A 23 -14.46 14.99 7.08
C ASN A 23 -13.70 14.77 8.40
N SER A 24 -14.07 15.45 9.48
CA SER A 24 -13.48 15.19 10.80
C SER A 24 -14.56 14.95 11.86
N ALA A 25 -15.33 13.87 11.72
CA ALA A 25 -15.95 13.31 12.92
C ALA A 25 -14.80 12.80 13.80
N PRO A 26 -14.68 13.26 15.05
CA PRO A 26 -13.60 12.81 15.93
C PRO A 26 -13.60 11.28 16.06
N LYS A 27 -12.42 10.65 16.09
CA LYS A 27 -12.25 9.19 16.17
C LYS A 27 -13.09 8.54 17.29
N TYR A 28 -13.32 9.25 18.40
CA TYR A 28 -14.17 8.78 19.51
C TYR A 28 -15.64 8.62 19.13
N VAL A 29 -16.19 9.48 18.25
CA VAL A 29 -17.59 9.40 17.80
C VAL A 29 -17.82 8.17 16.94
N GLN A 30 -16.85 7.86 16.07
CA GLN A 30 -16.91 6.68 15.22
C GLN A 30 -16.82 5.39 16.06
N LYS A 31 -15.92 5.36 17.05
CA LYS A 31 -15.80 4.24 17.99
C LYS A 31 -17.08 4.06 18.83
N TRP A 32 -17.66 5.14 19.35
CA TRP A 32 -18.93 5.09 20.10
C TRP A 32 -20.08 4.55 19.24
N ASN A 33 -20.24 5.06 18.01
CA ASN A 33 -21.29 4.59 17.10
C ASN A 33 -21.16 3.10 16.79
N PHE A 34 -19.94 2.60 16.59
CA PHE A 34 -19.69 1.18 16.38
C PHE A 34 -20.07 0.36 17.62
N MET A 35 -19.59 0.73 18.82
CA MET A 35 -19.94 0.05 20.07
C MET A 35 -21.46 0.06 20.33
N PHE A 36 -22.13 1.18 20.06
CA PHE A 36 -23.57 1.30 20.22
C PHE A 36 -24.34 0.40 19.24
N ILE A 37 -23.98 0.37 17.95
CA ILE A 37 -24.63 -0.50 16.97
C ILE A 37 -24.44 -1.97 17.34
N THR A 38 -23.22 -2.37 17.74
CA THR A 38 -22.94 -3.73 18.20
C THR A 38 -23.80 -4.09 19.42
N SER A 39 -23.93 -3.18 20.39
CA SER A 39 -24.83 -3.35 21.53
C SER A 39 -26.30 -3.50 21.12
N CYS A 40 -26.77 -2.74 20.12
CA CYS A 40 -28.12 -2.89 19.59
C CYS A 40 -28.35 -4.28 18.98
N VAL A 41 -27.36 -4.81 18.25
CA VAL A 41 -27.42 -6.16 17.67
C VAL A 41 -27.52 -7.21 18.77
N PHE A 42 -26.70 -7.12 19.82
CA PHE A 42 -26.81 -8.00 20.99
C PHE A 42 -28.17 -7.87 21.69
N ALA A 43 -28.69 -6.65 21.84
CA ALA A 43 -29.98 -6.40 22.49
C ALA A 43 -31.13 -7.14 21.77
N VAL A 44 -31.16 -7.03 20.45
CA VAL A 44 -32.20 -7.66 19.62
C VAL A 44 -32.08 -9.19 19.63
N SER A 45 -30.87 -9.74 19.67
CA SER A 45 -30.63 -11.19 19.81
C SER A 45 -31.01 -11.75 21.19
N LEU A 46 -30.90 -10.96 22.25
CA LEU A 46 -31.17 -11.41 23.63
C LEU A 46 -32.62 -11.19 24.07
N ASP A 47 -33.37 -10.28 23.43
CA ASP A 47 -34.78 -10.01 23.76
C ASP A 47 -35.68 -11.27 23.76
N PRO A 48 -35.54 -12.24 22.84
CA PRO A 48 -36.38 -13.44 22.84
C PRO A 48 -36.21 -14.34 24.07
N LEU A 49 -35.17 -14.16 24.91
CA LEU A 49 -35.02 -14.88 26.18
C LEU A 49 -36.27 -14.79 27.06
N PHE A 50 -36.91 -13.62 27.04
CA PHE A 50 -38.16 -13.36 27.76
C PHE A 50 -39.30 -14.31 27.38
N LEU A 51 -39.33 -14.78 26.14
CA LEU A 51 -40.36 -15.69 25.63
C LEU A 51 -40.18 -17.13 26.11
N TYR A 52 -38.98 -17.50 26.57
CA TYR A 52 -38.64 -18.82 27.09
C TYR A 52 -38.79 -18.96 28.62
N VAL A 53 -38.98 -17.85 29.34
CA VAL A 53 -39.16 -17.82 30.80
C VAL A 53 -40.36 -18.66 31.27
N PRO A 54 -41.52 -18.64 30.59
CA PRO A 54 -42.68 -19.41 31.02
C PRO A 54 -42.50 -20.89 30.73
N ILE A 55 -42.71 -21.71 31.76
CA ILE A 55 -42.63 -23.17 31.69
C ILE A 55 -43.92 -23.78 32.24
N LEU A 56 -44.25 -24.97 31.77
CA LEU A 56 -45.38 -25.72 32.29
C LEU A 56 -44.86 -26.75 33.30
N ASN A 57 -45.64 -27.02 34.35
CA ASN A 57 -45.38 -28.13 35.27
C ASN A 57 -46.27 -29.30 34.87
N TYR A 58 -45.67 -30.47 34.64
CA TYR A 58 -46.38 -31.63 34.13
C TYR A 58 -47.37 -32.18 35.16
N ASP A 59 -46.94 -32.37 36.41
CA ASP A 59 -47.74 -33.04 37.44
C ASP A 59 -48.91 -32.18 37.92
N MET A 60 -48.63 -30.91 38.19
CA MET A 60 -49.62 -29.95 38.70
C MET A 60 -50.38 -29.24 37.57
N LYS A 61 -50.01 -29.51 36.31
CA LYS A 61 -50.58 -28.93 35.08
C LYS A 61 -50.75 -27.41 35.17
N CYS A 62 -49.78 -26.73 35.75
CA CYS A 62 -49.83 -25.32 36.07
C CYS A 62 -48.68 -24.57 35.40
N LEU A 63 -48.81 -23.26 35.30
CA LEU A 63 -47.81 -22.39 34.67
C LEU A 63 -46.84 -21.86 35.74
N ARG A 64 -45.54 -22.02 35.50
CA ARG A 64 -44.44 -21.55 36.36
C ARG A 64 -43.48 -20.67 35.55
N LEU A 65 -42.69 -19.84 36.23
CA LEU A 65 -41.60 -19.08 35.63
C LEU A 65 -40.26 -19.73 35.98
N ASP A 66 -39.38 -19.84 34.98
CA ASP A 66 -38.00 -20.24 35.17
C ASP A 66 -37.22 -19.08 35.80
N ASN A 67 -36.89 -19.20 37.09
CA ASN A 67 -36.25 -18.13 37.85
C ASN A 67 -34.86 -17.78 37.32
N ASN A 68 -34.09 -18.76 36.86
CA ASN A 68 -32.74 -18.53 36.35
C ASN A 68 -32.82 -17.74 35.05
N LEU A 69 -33.69 -18.17 34.13
CA LEU A 69 -33.87 -17.50 32.85
C LEU A 69 -34.50 -16.12 33.00
N LYS A 70 -35.42 -15.96 33.96
CA LYS A 70 -36.01 -14.68 34.36
C LYS A 70 -34.92 -13.69 34.80
N ILE A 71 -34.05 -14.08 35.74
CA ILE A 71 -32.97 -13.22 36.22
C ILE A 71 -32.03 -12.86 35.07
N THR A 72 -31.60 -13.86 34.29
CA THR A 72 -30.72 -13.65 33.13
C THR A 72 -31.32 -12.66 32.14
N ALA A 73 -32.57 -12.84 31.72
CA ALA A 73 -33.24 -11.95 30.78
C ALA A 73 -33.34 -10.51 31.31
N LEU A 74 -33.65 -10.32 32.59
CA LEU A 74 -33.71 -8.98 33.22
C LEU A 74 -32.35 -8.30 33.27
N VAL A 75 -31.29 -9.04 33.63
CA VAL A 75 -29.92 -8.51 33.69
C VAL A 75 -29.46 -8.13 32.28
N SER A 76 -29.56 -9.05 31.30
CA SER A 76 -29.19 -8.79 29.90
C SER A 76 -29.92 -7.58 29.32
N ARG A 77 -31.20 -7.44 29.63
CA ARG A 77 -32.03 -6.31 29.19
C ARG A 77 -31.57 -4.99 29.82
N SER A 78 -31.29 -5.00 31.12
CA SER A 78 -30.84 -3.79 31.83
C SER A 78 -29.48 -3.31 31.33
N VAL A 79 -28.55 -4.24 31.05
CA VAL A 79 -27.24 -3.92 30.47
C VAL A 79 -27.38 -3.28 29.09
N THR A 80 -28.24 -3.83 28.23
CA THR A 80 -28.44 -3.30 26.88
C THR A 80 -29.15 -1.94 26.87
N ASP A 81 -30.12 -1.74 27.77
CA ASP A 81 -30.77 -0.44 27.99
C ASP A 81 -29.81 0.67 28.40
N LEU A 82 -28.79 0.35 29.21
CA LEU A 82 -27.76 1.31 29.61
C LEU A 82 -27.06 1.93 28.39
N PHE A 83 -26.80 1.14 27.35
CA PHE A 83 -26.19 1.65 26.10
C PHE A 83 -27.12 2.59 25.34
N TYR A 84 -28.42 2.30 25.30
CA TYR A 84 -29.40 3.21 24.72
C TYR A 84 -29.49 4.52 25.51
N ILE A 85 -29.53 4.46 26.85
CA ILE A 85 -29.53 5.65 27.72
C ILE A 85 -28.26 6.47 27.50
N ALA A 86 -27.08 5.84 27.54
CA ALA A 86 -25.81 6.50 27.32
C ALA A 86 -25.75 7.17 25.93
N ASN A 87 -26.31 6.51 24.91
CA ASN A 87 -26.37 7.05 23.56
C ASN A 87 -27.37 8.21 23.42
N ILE A 88 -28.49 8.20 24.14
CA ILE A 88 -29.41 9.35 24.23
C ILE A 88 -28.69 10.52 24.92
N VAL A 89 -28.02 10.28 26.06
CA VAL A 89 -27.26 11.30 26.79
C VAL A 89 -26.17 11.90 25.89
N PHE A 90 -25.41 11.06 25.19
CA PHE A 90 -24.39 11.48 24.24
C PHE A 90 -24.97 12.33 23.10
N GLN A 91 -26.12 11.92 22.55
CA GLN A 91 -26.82 12.66 21.51
C GLN A 91 -27.32 14.04 22.00
N VAL A 92 -27.90 14.10 23.20
CA VAL A 92 -28.39 15.34 23.82
C VAL A 92 -27.23 16.29 24.16
N TYR A 93 -26.13 15.76 24.70
CA TYR A 93 -24.93 16.54 25.01
C TYR A 93 -24.32 17.15 23.74
N ARG A 94 -24.20 16.36 22.67
CA ARG A 94 -23.72 16.84 21.38
C ARG A 94 -24.64 17.89 20.77
N TYR A 95 -25.95 17.69 20.87
CA TYR A 95 -26.94 18.69 20.44
C TYR A 95 -26.76 20.00 21.20
N LYS A 96 -26.58 19.96 22.53
CA LYS A 96 -26.37 21.15 23.37
C LYS A 96 -25.08 21.90 23.01
N ILE A 97 -23.97 21.18 22.81
CA ILE A 97 -22.69 21.78 22.39
C ILE A 97 -22.81 22.41 20.99
N CYS A 98 -23.33 21.68 20.01
CA CYS A 98 -23.52 22.22 18.66
C CYS A 98 -24.48 23.42 18.68
N SER A 99 -25.60 23.33 19.40
CA SER A 99 -26.55 24.43 19.49
C SER A 99 -25.95 25.67 20.16
N ASN A 100 -25.08 25.52 21.17
CA ASN A 100 -24.45 26.65 21.85
C ASN A 100 -23.36 27.29 20.99
N LEU A 101 -22.53 26.49 20.32
CA LEU A 101 -21.53 26.97 19.37
C LEU A 101 -22.19 27.68 18.18
N ILE A 102 -23.27 27.12 17.63
CA ILE A 102 -23.97 27.71 16.47
C ILE A 102 -24.66 29.03 16.86
N LYS A 103 -25.25 29.14 18.06
CA LYS A 103 -25.85 30.39 18.57
C LYS A 103 -24.82 31.50 18.81
N LEU A 104 -23.57 31.13 19.09
CA LEU A 104 -22.49 32.09 19.34
C LEU A 104 -21.91 32.69 18.05
N PHE A 105 -22.07 32.00 16.90
CA PHE A 105 -21.33 32.31 15.67
C PHE A 105 -22.18 32.72 14.45
N LEU A 106 -23.53 32.71 14.48
CA LEU A 106 -24.34 32.94 13.25
C LEU A 106 -25.58 33.86 13.42
N PRO A 107 -25.85 34.81 12.49
CA PRO A 107 -27.07 35.63 12.45
C PRO A 107 -28.29 34.90 11.86
N GLY A 108 -29.50 35.37 12.21
CA GLY A 108 -30.80 34.67 12.16
C GLY A 108 -31.37 34.15 10.82
N SER A 109 -30.62 34.16 9.72
CA SER A 109 -31.07 33.71 8.39
C SER A 109 -31.07 32.17 8.20
N TRP A 110 -30.38 31.42 9.07
CA TRP A 110 -30.19 29.97 8.93
C TRP A 110 -31.23 29.08 9.64
N SER A 111 -32.41 29.62 9.97
CA SER A 111 -33.40 28.95 10.82
C SER A 111 -34.07 27.73 10.18
N SER A 112 -34.22 27.70 8.84
CA SER A 112 -34.93 26.63 8.11
C SER A 112 -34.14 25.32 8.03
N LYS A 113 -32.85 25.36 7.68
CA LYS A 113 -31.95 24.18 7.69
C LYS A 113 -31.76 23.60 9.09
N LEU A 114 -31.76 24.46 10.11
CA LEU A 114 -31.71 24.05 11.53
C LEU A 114 -32.99 23.33 11.96
N ALA A 115 -34.16 23.70 11.43
CA ALA A 115 -35.42 23.02 11.71
C ALA A 115 -35.46 21.60 11.14
N GLU A 116 -34.90 21.37 9.95
CA GLU A 116 -34.79 20.03 9.35
C GLU A 116 -33.82 19.12 10.10
N LEU A 117 -32.63 19.64 10.45
CA LEU A 117 -31.66 18.90 11.27
C LEU A 117 -32.21 18.58 12.67
N ARG A 118 -32.99 19.50 13.26
CA ARG A 118 -33.72 19.28 14.51
C ARG A 118 -34.75 18.16 14.38
N LYS A 119 -35.56 18.13 13.32
CA LYS A 119 -36.53 17.05 13.07
C LYS A 119 -35.86 15.69 12.94
N ILE A 120 -34.74 15.62 12.22
CA ILE A 120 -33.98 14.37 12.04
C ILE A 120 -33.38 13.90 13.37
N TRP A 121 -32.77 14.77 14.16
CA TRP A 121 -32.23 14.40 15.48
C TRP A 121 -33.32 14.02 16.49
N GLN A 122 -34.46 14.71 16.46
CA GLN A 122 -35.61 14.38 17.29
C GLN A 122 -36.17 12.98 16.95
N SER A 123 -36.21 12.59 15.67
CA SER A 123 -36.71 11.26 15.30
C SER A 123 -35.81 10.12 15.80
N TYR A 124 -34.48 10.29 15.80
CA TYR A 124 -33.55 9.29 16.34
C TYR A 124 -33.68 9.11 17.85
N ILE A 125 -33.83 10.22 18.59
CA ILE A 125 -34.01 10.19 20.05
C ILE A 125 -35.37 9.55 20.41
N ILE A 126 -36.43 9.84 19.66
CA ILE A 126 -37.75 9.23 19.87
C ILE A 126 -37.69 7.72 19.67
N VAL A 127 -37.03 7.24 18.61
CA VAL A 127 -36.85 5.80 18.37
C VAL A 127 -36.05 5.15 19.50
N ASP A 128 -35.00 5.80 20.00
CA ASP A 128 -34.21 5.29 21.13
C ASP A 128 -35.03 5.24 22.43
N ILE A 129 -35.89 6.23 22.69
CA ILE A 129 -36.79 6.25 23.85
C ILE A 129 -37.81 5.09 23.74
N LEU A 130 -38.42 4.92 22.57
CA LEU A 130 -39.37 3.82 22.33
C LEU A 130 -38.72 2.45 22.47
N ALA A 131 -37.44 2.30 22.12
CA ALA A 131 -36.67 1.07 22.27
C ALA A 131 -36.40 0.70 23.75
N ILE A 132 -36.22 1.69 24.63
CA ILE A 132 -35.91 1.50 26.06
C ILE A 132 -37.15 1.09 26.87
N LEU A 133 -38.36 1.45 26.43
CA LEU A 133 -39.59 1.24 27.20
C LEU A 133 -39.63 -0.17 27.83
N PRO A 134 -39.80 -0.32 29.15
CA PRO A 134 -39.62 -1.62 29.80
C PRO A 134 -40.84 -2.53 29.66
N LEU A 135 -41.55 -2.49 28.52
CA LEU A 135 -42.78 -3.23 28.32
C LEU A 135 -42.62 -4.76 28.53
N PRO A 136 -41.57 -5.50 28.09
CA PRO A 136 -41.47 -6.94 28.27
C PRO A 136 -41.15 -7.27 29.72
N GLN A 137 -40.32 -6.44 30.39
CA GLN A 137 -39.99 -6.57 31.81
C GLN A 137 -41.24 -6.40 32.66
N VAL A 138 -42.02 -5.33 32.42
CA VAL A 138 -43.29 -5.07 33.11
C VAL A 138 -44.32 -6.15 32.80
N ILE A 139 -44.38 -6.60 31.54
CA ILE A 139 -45.30 -7.65 31.10
C ILE A 139 -45.01 -8.99 31.79
N ILE A 140 -43.74 -9.40 31.85
CA ILE A 140 -43.35 -10.71 32.40
C ILE A 140 -43.30 -10.69 33.93
N LEU A 141 -43.01 -9.54 34.55
CA LEU A 141 -42.96 -9.41 36.01
C LEU A 141 -44.34 -9.19 36.64
N ILE A 142 -45.19 -8.36 36.04
CA ILE A 142 -46.44 -7.88 36.66
C ILE A 142 -47.67 -8.48 35.98
N PHE A 143 -47.66 -8.64 34.66
CA PHE A 143 -48.83 -9.13 33.93
C PHE A 143 -48.90 -10.66 33.84
N PHE A 144 -47.82 -11.40 33.99
CA PHE A 144 -47.84 -12.86 33.86
C PHE A 144 -48.71 -13.57 34.91
N SER A 145 -48.75 -13.02 36.14
CA SER A 145 -49.67 -13.48 37.20
C SER A 145 -51.14 -13.12 36.91
N LYS A 146 -51.41 -12.00 36.22
CA LYS A 146 -52.75 -11.51 35.82
C LYS A 146 -53.27 -12.05 34.47
N MET A 147 -52.37 -12.48 33.58
CA MET A 147 -52.64 -13.13 32.29
C MET A 147 -53.47 -14.42 32.42
N ARG A 148 -53.46 -14.98 33.62
CA ARG A 148 -54.26 -16.11 34.04
C ARG A 148 -55.77 -15.87 33.93
N ALA A 149 -56.23 -14.62 33.92
CA ALA A 149 -57.64 -14.30 34.04
C ALA A 149 -58.39 -13.88 32.76
N SER A 150 -57.72 -13.34 31.74
CA SER A 150 -58.43 -12.73 30.60
C SER A 150 -57.80 -13.02 29.24
N ARG A 151 -58.64 -13.49 28.30
CA ARG A 151 -58.32 -13.69 26.88
C ARG A 151 -57.92 -12.38 26.18
N SER A 152 -58.47 -11.24 26.61
CA SER A 152 -58.16 -9.91 26.04
C SER A 152 -56.74 -9.44 26.41
N LEU A 153 -56.32 -9.66 27.66
CA LEU A 153 -54.99 -9.30 28.15
C LEU A 153 -53.87 -10.09 27.47
N ARG A 154 -54.11 -11.37 27.12
CA ARG A 154 -53.14 -12.18 26.34
C ARG A 154 -52.92 -11.60 24.94
N LYS A 155 -53.99 -11.19 24.26
CA LYS A 155 -53.91 -10.57 22.91
C LYS A 155 -53.16 -9.24 22.96
N LEU A 156 -53.51 -8.37 23.93
CA LEU A 156 -52.84 -7.09 24.13
C LEU A 156 -51.34 -7.27 24.39
N MET A 157 -50.97 -8.27 25.18
CA MET A 157 -49.58 -8.54 25.50
C MET A 157 -48.78 -9.04 24.30
N ASN A 158 -49.32 -9.98 23.52
CA ASN A 158 -48.66 -10.45 22.28
C ASN A 158 -48.42 -9.29 21.31
N PHE A 159 -49.39 -8.37 21.23
CA PHE A 159 -49.26 -7.13 20.46
C PHE A 159 -48.16 -6.21 21.03
N LEU A 160 -48.13 -5.98 22.34
CA LEU A 160 -47.13 -5.10 22.98
C LEU A 160 -45.70 -5.62 22.82
N VAL A 161 -45.48 -6.93 22.96
CA VAL A 161 -44.16 -7.56 22.77
C VAL A 161 -43.70 -7.41 21.31
N MET A 162 -44.60 -7.61 20.35
CA MET A 162 -44.31 -7.41 18.92
C MET A 162 -44.01 -5.94 18.57
N VAL A 163 -44.86 -5.02 19.03
CA VAL A 163 -44.72 -3.57 18.75
C VAL A 163 -43.40 -3.04 19.27
N GLN A 164 -42.94 -3.50 20.42
CA GLN A 164 -41.70 -3.00 21.01
C GLN A 164 -40.44 -3.57 20.35
N TYR A 165 -40.54 -4.74 19.71
CA TYR A 165 -39.43 -5.27 18.94
C TYR A 165 -39.10 -4.38 17.72
N VAL A 166 -40.11 -3.70 17.16
CA VAL A 166 -39.99 -2.85 15.96
C VAL A 166 -39.03 -1.66 16.14
N PRO A 167 -39.14 -0.80 17.18
CA PRO A 167 -38.20 0.30 17.41
C PRO A 167 -36.73 -0.12 17.44
N ARG A 168 -36.42 -1.30 18.00
CA ARG A 168 -35.05 -1.80 18.14
C ARG A 168 -34.45 -2.24 16.82
N VAL A 169 -35.22 -2.99 16.02
CA VAL A 169 -34.82 -3.36 14.66
C VAL A 169 -34.70 -2.12 13.77
N LEU A 170 -35.66 -1.19 13.89
CA LEU A 170 -35.64 0.07 13.17
C LEU A 170 -34.41 0.91 13.50
N ARG A 171 -33.95 0.91 14.75
CA ARG A 171 -32.73 1.64 15.15
C ARG A 171 -31.48 1.10 14.47
N ILE A 172 -31.34 -0.22 14.37
CA ILE A 172 -30.24 -0.87 13.64
C ILE A 172 -30.29 -0.45 12.16
N TYR A 173 -31.46 -0.58 11.53
CA TYR A 173 -31.66 -0.18 10.13
C TYR A 173 -31.29 1.28 9.86
N LEU A 174 -31.81 2.21 10.68
CA LEU A 174 -31.53 3.64 10.51
C LEU A 174 -30.05 3.98 10.72
N SER A 175 -29.35 3.22 11.57
CA SER A 175 -27.91 3.35 11.80
C SER A 175 -27.10 2.87 10.58
N CYS A 176 -27.47 1.74 9.98
CA CYS A 176 -26.86 1.22 8.75
C CYS A 176 -27.18 2.09 7.51
N LYS A 177 -28.35 2.73 7.46
CA LYS A 177 -28.71 3.67 6.37
C LYS A 177 -27.88 4.96 6.44
N LYS A 178 -27.57 5.45 7.64
CA LYS A 178 -26.76 6.66 7.85
C LYS A 178 -25.30 6.48 7.45
N SER A 179 -24.77 5.26 7.53
CA SER A 179 -23.42 4.92 7.05
C SER A 179 -23.31 4.77 5.53
N LYS A 180 -24.25 5.30 4.74
CA LYS A 180 -24.19 5.32 3.26
C LYS A 180 -23.18 6.32 2.67
N LYS A 181 -22.45 7.09 3.49
CA LYS A 181 -21.15 7.58 3.02
C LYS A 181 -20.25 6.35 2.96
N PRO A 182 -19.73 5.93 1.78
CA PRO A 182 -18.82 4.80 1.72
C PRO A 182 -17.75 5.05 2.77
N PHE A 183 -17.68 4.19 3.79
CA PHE A 183 -16.54 4.15 4.68
C PHE A 183 -15.32 4.19 3.76
N LYS A 184 -14.47 5.21 3.89
CA LYS A 184 -13.21 5.37 3.14
C LYS A 184 -12.19 4.31 3.61
N GLY A 185 -12.61 3.06 3.58
CA GLY A 185 -11.93 1.86 4.02
C GLY A 185 -12.78 0.69 3.55
N HIS A 186 -12.17 -0.20 2.78
CA HIS A 186 -12.82 -1.36 2.16
C HIS A 186 -13.61 -2.16 3.20
N THR A 187 -14.92 -1.93 3.30
CA THR A 187 -15.80 -2.92 3.91
C THR A 187 -15.82 -4.09 2.94
N ALA A 188 -15.18 -5.20 3.29
CA ALA A 188 -15.15 -6.38 2.45
C ALA A 188 -16.58 -6.77 2.07
N LEU A 189 -16.83 -7.05 0.78
CA LEU A 189 -18.15 -7.42 0.26
C LEU A 189 -18.78 -8.57 1.07
N TRP A 190 -17.93 -9.48 1.56
CA TRP A 190 -18.33 -10.59 2.43
C TRP A 190 -18.94 -10.17 3.77
N VAL A 191 -18.53 -9.04 4.36
CA VAL A 191 -19.13 -8.49 5.61
C VAL A 191 -20.60 -8.11 5.40
N LYS A 192 -20.96 -7.60 4.22
CA LYS A 192 -22.36 -7.31 3.88
C LYS A 192 -23.16 -8.59 3.65
N GLY A 193 -22.55 -9.63 3.07
CA GLY A 193 -23.14 -10.97 2.97
C GLY A 193 -23.42 -11.58 4.34
N LEU A 194 -22.44 -11.50 5.26
CA LEU A 194 -22.56 -11.99 6.64
C LEU A 194 -23.67 -11.25 7.41
N LEU A 195 -23.79 -9.93 7.25
CA LEU A 195 -24.86 -9.14 7.87
C LEU A 195 -26.26 -9.57 7.37
N ASN A 196 -26.40 -9.83 6.06
CA ASN A 196 -27.66 -10.29 5.48
C ASN A 196 -28.04 -11.69 5.99
N PHE A 197 -27.07 -12.59 6.11
CA PHE A 197 -27.26 -13.91 6.70
C PHE A 197 -27.61 -13.84 8.19
N PHE A 198 -26.98 -12.91 8.93
CA PHE A 198 -27.29 -12.66 10.33
C PHE A 198 -28.75 -12.25 10.54
N LEU A 199 -29.31 -11.38 9.69
CA LEU A 199 -30.73 -11.00 9.76
C LEU A 199 -31.67 -12.21 9.57
N TYR A 200 -31.29 -13.14 8.70
CA TYR A 200 -32.04 -14.36 8.45
C TYR A 200 -32.03 -15.32 9.66
N ILE A 201 -30.85 -15.50 10.27
CA ILE A 201 -30.68 -16.28 11.51
C ILE A 201 -31.49 -15.63 12.65
N LEU A 202 -31.40 -14.31 12.79
CA LEU A 202 -32.09 -13.56 13.84
C LEU A 202 -33.61 -13.69 13.71
N ALA A 203 -34.16 -13.55 12.50
CA ALA A 203 -35.59 -13.75 12.26
C ALA A 203 -36.04 -15.17 12.61
N SER A 204 -35.23 -16.18 12.26
CA SER A 204 -35.48 -17.59 12.61
C SER A 204 -35.52 -17.81 14.12
N HIS A 205 -34.59 -17.22 14.86
CA HIS A 205 -34.55 -17.27 16.33
C HIS A 205 -35.80 -16.65 16.97
N VAL A 206 -36.20 -15.47 16.50
CA VAL A 206 -37.35 -14.72 17.02
C VAL A 206 -38.65 -15.48 16.79
N LEU A 207 -38.88 -15.95 15.56
CA LEU A 207 -40.08 -16.71 15.21
C LEU A 207 -40.15 -18.03 15.98
N GLY A 208 -39.03 -18.71 16.16
CA GLY A 208 -38.93 -19.89 17.02
C GLY A 208 -39.33 -19.62 18.47
N ALA A 209 -38.83 -18.52 19.04
CA ALA A 209 -39.16 -18.12 20.41
C ALA A 209 -40.65 -17.77 20.59
N PHE A 210 -41.26 -17.10 19.60
CA PHE A 210 -42.71 -16.85 19.59
C PHE A 210 -43.51 -18.15 19.48
N TRP A 211 -43.05 -19.12 18.68
CA TRP A 211 -43.70 -20.42 18.59
C TRP A 211 -43.69 -21.16 19.93
N TYR A 212 -42.55 -21.20 20.62
CA TYR A 212 -42.45 -21.76 21.98
C TYR A 212 -43.44 -21.07 22.94
N PHE A 213 -43.43 -19.74 22.95
CA PHE A 213 -44.29 -18.97 23.85
C PHE A 213 -45.78 -19.14 23.55
N PHE A 214 -46.16 -19.17 22.28
CA PHE A 214 -47.54 -19.39 21.87
C PHE A 214 -47.98 -20.83 22.14
N ALA A 215 -47.09 -21.82 22.12
CA ALA A 215 -47.42 -23.18 22.56
C ALA A 215 -47.80 -23.22 24.05
N VAL A 216 -47.06 -22.49 24.91
CA VAL A 216 -47.40 -22.33 26.33
C VAL A 216 -48.77 -21.65 26.49
N GLN A 217 -49.05 -20.61 25.71
CA GLN A 217 -50.36 -19.94 25.71
C GLN A 217 -51.49 -20.82 25.18
N ARG A 218 -51.23 -21.68 24.21
CA ARG A 218 -52.22 -22.58 23.62
C ARG A 218 -52.61 -23.67 24.60
N MET A 219 -51.64 -24.27 25.28
CA MET A 219 -51.87 -25.26 26.33
C MET A 219 -52.67 -24.69 27.50
N THR A 220 -52.27 -23.50 27.98
CA THR A 220 -53.02 -22.81 29.04
C THR A 220 -54.43 -22.38 28.61
N SER A 221 -54.66 -22.12 27.32
CA SER A 221 -56.00 -21.86 26.80
C SER A 221 -56.88 -23.10 26.77
N CYS A 222 -56.31 -24.28 26.49
CA CYS A 222 -57.04 -25.55 26.60
C CYS A 222 -57.49 -25.79 28.05
N TRP A 223 -56.56 -25.64 29.00
CA TRP A 223 -56.88 -25.78 30.42
C TRP A 223 -57.96 -24.82 30.90
N GLN A 224 -57.93 -23.57 30.45
CA GLN A 224 -58.97 -22.59 30.76
C GLN A 224 -60.31 -22.93 30.09
N HIS A 225 -60.31 -23.50 28.90
CA HIS A 225 -61.53 -23.91 28.23
C HIS A 225 -62.25 -24.99 29.02
N VAL A 226 -61.53 -26.01 29.48
CA VAL A 226 -62.09 -27.09 30.33
C VAL A 226 -62.57 -26.55 31.69
N CYS A 227 -61.79 -25.64 32.28
CA CYS A 227 -62.10 -24.98 33.56
C CYS A 227 -63.45 -24.26 33.58
N GLN A 228 -63.95 -23.77 32.44
CA GLN A 228 -65.26 -23.09 32.37
C GLN A 228 -66.44 -24.01 32.67
N TYR A 229 -66.24 -25.34 32.57
CA TYR A 229 -67.28 -26.34 32.76
C TYR A 229 -67.17 -27.08 34.10
N GLU A 230 -66.12 -26.82 34.90
CA GLU A 230 -65.94 -27.41 36.25
C GLU A 230 -66.32 -26.43 37.38
N ASN A 231 -67.08 -26.93 38.36
CA ASN A 231 -67.44 -26.16 39.55
C ASN A 231 -66.22 -25.93 40.45
N GLY A 232 -65.94 -24.66 40.79
CA GLY A 232 -64.82 -24.27 41.66
C GLY A 232 -63.50 -23.99 40.93
N CYS A 233 -63.47 -24.06 39.60
CA CYS A 233 -62.29 -23.72 38.80
C CYS A 233 -62.26 -22.21 38.47
N GLY A 234 -61.31 -21.49 39.07
CA GLY A 234 -61.11 -20.06 38.87
C GLY A 234 -59.89 -19.76 37.97
N PRO A 235 -59.75 -18.54 37.45
CA PRO A 235 -58.60 -18.23 36.60
C PRO A 235 -57.24 -18.24 37.34
N SER A 236 -57.25 -18.07 38.66
CA SER A 236 -56.07 -18.23 39.54
C SER A 236 -55.64 -19.69 39.73
N THR A 237 -56.49 -20.67 39.42
CA THR A 237 -56.28 -22.11 39.70
C THR A 237 -55.08 -22.72 38.95
N PHE A 238 -54.62 -22.12 37.85
CA PHE A 238 -53.47 -22.63 37.10
C PHE A 238 -52.11 -22.13 37.61
N ASN A 239 -52.04 -21.68 38.87
CA ASN A 239 -50.85 -21.17 39.55
C ASN A 239 -50.13 -22.19 40.40
N CYS A 240 -48.86 -22.46 40.08
CA CYS A 240 -48.04 -23.37 40.87
C CYS A 240 -47.65 -22.81 42.26
N HIS A 241 -47.98 -21.55 42.59
CA HIS A 241 -47.76 -20.97 43.92
C HIS A 241 -49.00 -20.97 44.82
N ASP A 242 -50.20 -21.22 44.28
CA ASP A 242 -51.45 -21.23 45.06
C ASP A 242 -51.79 -22.68 45.43
N HIS A 243 -51.37 -23.10 46.62
CA HIS A 243 -51.49 -24.50 47.10
C HIS A 243 -52.91 -24.92 47.53
N HIS A 244 -53.92 -24.04 47.39
CA HIS A 244 -55.23 -24.21 48.04
C HIS A 244 -56.38 -24.70 47.13
N THR A 245 -56.16 -24.96 45.85
CA THR A 245 -57.20 -25.48 44.94
C THR A 245 -56.97 -26.95 44.60
N LEU A 246 -57.79 -27.84 45.19
CA LEU A 246 -57.94 -29.22 44.72
C LEU A 246 -58.45 -29.20 43.27
N ARG A 247 -57.65 -29.73 42.35
CA ARG A 247 -57.93 -29.75 40.92
C ARG A 247 -58.07 -31.18 40.44
N ASN A 248 -59.05 -31.43 39.58
CA ASN A 248 -59.22 -32.71 38.93
C ASN A 248 -58.27 -32.84 37.72
N ILE A 249 -56.99 -33.12 37.99
CA ILE A 249 -55.92 -33.23 36.96
C ILE A 249 -56.29 -34.23 35.86
N THR A 250 -56.95 -35.32 36.24
CA THR A 250 -57.42 -36.39 35.33
C THR A 250 -58.40 -35.87 34.27
N VAL A 251 -59.29 -34.93 34.64
CA VAL A 251 -60.24 -34.33 33.69
C VAL A 251 -59.52 -33.46 32.67
N LEU A 252 -58.50 -32.72 33.10
CA LEU A 252 -57.72 -31.90 32.18
C LEU A 252 -56.85 -32.71 31.24
N ASP A 253 -56.30 -33.84 31.66
CA ASP A 253 -55.54 -34.73 30.77
C ASP A 253 -56.44 -35.42 29.74
N ASN A 254 -57.68 -35.76 30.12
CA ASN A 254 -58.65 -36.36 29.20
C ASN A 254 -59.20 -35.37 28.17
N LEU A 255 -59.42 -34.11 28.56
CA LEU A 255 -60.03 -33.07 27.70
C LEU A 255 -59.00 -32.18 26.98
N CYS A 256 -57.72 -32.23 27.37
CA CYS A 256 -56.59 -31.61 26.65
C CYS A 256 -55.53 -32.66 26.26
N PRO A 257 -55.86 -33.67 25.44
CA PRO A 257 -54.94 -34.75 25.13
C PRO A 257 -53.82 -34.30 24.19
N ILE A 258 -52.57 -34.58 24.58
CA ILE A 258 -51.36 -34.32 23.76
C ILE A 258 -50.97 -35.57 22.93
N ASN A 259 -51.26 -36.77 23.45
CA ASN A 259 -50.85 -38.06 22.89
C ASN A 259 -51.92 -38.71 21.98
N SER A 260 -53.18 -38.32 22.11
CA SER A 260 -54.25 -38.68 21.18
C SER A 260 -54.76 -37.40 20.50
N SER A 261 -54.46 -37.22 19.22
CA SER A 261 -54.82 -36.02 18.45
C SER A 261 -56.29 -36.04 18.05
N ASN A 262 -57.21 -36.21 19.01
CA ASN A 262 -58.62 -36.07 18.73
C ASN A 262 -58.94 -34.58 18.59
N THR A 263 -58.78 -34.06 17.37
CA THR A 263 -58.98 -32.64 17.00
C THR A 263 -60.39 -32.13 17.32
N THR A 264 -61.33 -33.04 17.60
CA THR A 264 -62.70 -32.74 18.04
C THR A 264 -62.78 -32.15 19.46
N LEU A 265 -61.82 -32.43 20.35
CA LEU A 265 -61.83 -31.93 21.74
C LEU A 265 -61.13 -30.57 21.87
N PHE A 266 -59.88 -30.48 21.39
CA PHE A 266 -59.15 -29.22 21.32
C PHE A 266 -58.03 -29.32 20.29
N ASP A 267 -58.06 -28.43 19.28
CA ASP A 267 -57.05 -28.41 18.23
C ASP A 267 -55.82 -27.58 18.66
N PHE A 268 -54.65 -28.23 18.74
CA PHE A 268 -53.38 -27.58 19.07
C PHE A 268 -52.64 -27.01 17.85
N GLY A 269 -53.06 -27.35 16.63
CA GLY A 269 -52.48 -26.86 15.37
C GLY A 269 -50.95 -26.97 15.32
N ILE A 270 -50.29 -25.90 14.90
CA ILE A 270 -48.81 -25.86 14.70
C ILE A 270 -48.00 -26.07 15.98
N TYR A 271 -48.63 -26.02 17.16
CA TYR A 271 -47.98 -26.15 18.46
C TYR A 271 -47.96 -27.60 18.98
N LEU A 272 -48.69 -28.53 18.34
CA LEU A 272 -48.80 -29.91 18.82
C LEU A 272 -47.42 -30.59 18.94
N SER A 273 -46.55 -30.40 17.96
CA SER A 273 -45.23 -31.05 17.91
C SER A 273 -44.30 -30.67 19.07
N VAL A 274 -44.38 -29.44 19.58
CA VAL A 274 -43.57 -29.03 20.75
C VAL A 274 -44.18 -29.43 22.08
N LEU A 275 -45.50 -29.61 22.11
CA LEU A 275 -46.20 -30.14 23.27
C LEU A 275 -45.84 -31.62 23.48
N GLN A 276 -45.79 -32.39 22.38
CA GLN A 276 -45.42 -33.81 22.39
C GLN A 276 -43.96 -34.07 22.74
N SER A 277 -43.03 -33.20 22.30
CA SER A 277 -41.60 -33.34 22.59
C SER A 277 -41.24 -33.10 24.05
N GLY A 278 -42.18 -32.59 24.85
CA GLY A 278 -42.02 -32.36 26.29
C GLY A 278 -41.10 -31.19 26.67
N ILE A 279 -40.67 -30.39 25.68
CA ILE A 279 -39.72 -29.29 25.88
C ILE A 279 -40.29 -28.18 26.78
N LEU A 280 -41.60 -27.98 26.77
CA LEU A 280 -42.29 -26.98 27.61
C LEU A 280 -42.23 -27.31 29.11
N TRP A 281 -41.94 -28.56 29.48
CA TRP A 281 -41.82 -29.03 30.86
C TRP A 281 -40.38 -28.95 31.40
N SER A 282 -39.39 -28.73 30.52
CA SER A 282 -37.98 -28.69 30.89
C SER A 282 -37.53 -27.30 31.35
N THR A 283 -36.51 -27.24 32.21
CA THR A 283 -35.76 -26.01 32.55
C THR A 283 -34.49 -25.84 31.69
N ASN A 284 -34.14 -26.82 30.86
CA ASN A 284 -32.92 -26.79 30.04
C ASN A 284 -33.07 -25.78 28.88
N TYR A 285 -32.47 -24.60 29.05
CA TYR A 285 -32.54 -23.52 28.04
C TYR A 285 -31.91 -23.90 26.69
N PRO A 286 -30.68 -24.46 26.61
CA PRO A 286 -30.11 -24.89 25.33
C PRO A 286 -31.04 -25.81 24.52
N LEU A 287 -31.73 -26.74 25.19
CA LEU A 287 -32.69 -27.63 24.54
C LEU A 287 -33.90 -26.88 23.98
N LYS A 288 -34.46 -25.92 24.74
CA LYS A 288 -35.56 -25.05 24.28
C LYS A 288 -35.15 -24.22 23.08
N PHE A 289 -33.99 -23.57 23.19
CA PHE A 289 -33.44 -22.70 22.17
C PHE A 289 -33.22 -23.45 20.85
N SER A 290 -32.49 -24.57 20.88
CA SER A 290 -32.10 -25.28 19.65
C SER A 290 -33.31 -25.85 18.91
N ASN A 291 -34.28 -26.42 19.62
CA ASN A 291 -35.51 -26.94 18.99
C ASN A 291 -36.36 -25.83 18.39
N SER A 292 -36.54 -24.73 19.13
CA SER A 292 -37.35 -23.60 18.67
C SER A 292 -36.67 -22.87 17.52
N PHE A 293 -35.34 -22.69 17.57
CA PHE A 293 -34.54 -22.14 16.47
C PHE A 293 -34.61 -23.01 15.22
N CYS A 294 -34.46 -24.33 15.36
CA CYS A 294 -34.56 -25.27 14.24
C CYS A 294 -35.95 -25.22 13.60
N TRP A 295 -37.01 -25.19 14.41
CA TRP A 295 -38.38 -25.03 13.92
C TRP A 295 -38.56 -23.70 13.18
N GLY A 296 -38.08 -22.59 13.74
CA GLY A 296 -38.16 -21.27 13.12
C GLY A 296 -37.41 -21.20 11.80
N LEU A 297 -36.17 -21.70 11.76
CA LEU A 297 -35.32 -21.73 10.57
C LEU A 297 -35.94 -22.57 9.44
N ARG A 298 -36.47 -23.75 9.78
CA ARG A 298 -37.10 -24.66 8.81
C ARG A 298 -38.30 -24.00 8.15
N ASN A 299 -39.22 -23.44 8.94
CA ASN A 299 -40.45 -22.86 8.42
C ASN A 299 -40.24 -21.50 7.77
N LEU A 300 -39.25 -20.72 8.20
CA LEU A 300 -38.88 -19.48 7.50
C LEU A 300 -38.31 -19.79 6.11
N SER A 301 -37.47 -20.84 6.01
CA SER A 301 -36.85 -21.26 4.75
C SER A 301 -37.82 -21.96 3.80
N SER A 302 -38.86 -22.61 4.32
CA SER A 302 -39.91 -23.23 3.52
C SER A 302 -41.14 -22.32 3.33
N LEU A 303 -41.05 -21.03 3.67
CA LEU A 303 -42.16 -20.07 3.55
C LEU A 303 -43.45 -20.52 4.27
N ALA A 304 -43.29 -21.30 5.35
CA ALA A 304 -44.34 -21.97 6.12
C ALA A 304 -45.27 -22.88 5.30
N SER A 305 -44.80 -23.42 4.17
CA SER A 305 -45.59 -24.31 3.30
C SER A 305 -46.16 -25.55 3.99
N ASN A 306 -45.50 -26.03 5.05
CA ASN A 306 -45.83 -27.27 5.74
C ASN A 306 -46.50 -27.02 7.10
N LEU A 307 -46.96 -25.80 7.37
CA LEU A 307 -47.67 -25.46 8.61
C LEU A 307 -49.19 -25.51 8.38
N GLU A 308 -49.85 -26.36 9.14
CA GLU A 308 -51.31 -26.44 9.19
C GLU A 308 -51.83 -25.77 10.47
N PRO A 309 -52.32 -24.51 10.40
CA PRO A 309 -52.84 -23.82 11.56
C PRO A 309 -54.23 -24.32 11.96
N SER A 310 -54.53 -24.29 13.27
CA SER A 310 -55.90 -24.48 13.75
C SER A 310 -56.84 -23.34 13.31
N SER A 311 -58.13 -23.45 13.60
CA SER A 311 -59.14 -22.39 13.39
C SER A 311 -58.91 -21.11 14.20
N ASN A 312 -57.81 -21.01 14.95
CA ASN A 312 -57.46 -19.86 15.76
C ASN A 312 -56.90 -18.69 14.91
N THR A 313 -57.60 -17.55 14.92
CA THR A 313 -57.24 -16.34 14.14
C THR A 313 -55.79 -15.88 14.32
N TRP A 314 -55.25 -15.94 15.55
CA TRP A 314 -53.87 -15.50 15.82
C TRP A 314 -52.82 -16.46 15.27
N GLU A 315 -53.14 -17.75 15.20
CA GLU A 315 -52.25 -18.75 14.65
C GLU A 315 -52.19 -18.64 13.13
N ILE A 316 -53.34 -18.44 12.49
CA ILE A 316 -53.44 -18.14 11.05
C ILE A 316 -52.63 -16.88 10.71
N LEU A 317 -52.81 -15.80 11.49
CA LEU A 317 -52.03 -14.57 11.30
C LEU A 317 -50.53 -14.79 11.49
N PHE A 318 -50.13 -15.59 12.48
CA PHE A 318 -48.74 -15.91 12.74
C PHE A 318 -48.10 -16.72 11.59
N VAL A 319 -48.79 -17.74 11.07
CA VAL A 319 -48.35 -18.51 9.89
C VAL A 319 -48.23 -17.61 8.66
N ALA A 320 -49.23 -16.77 8.38
CA ALA A 320 -49.18 -15.80 7.29
C ALA A 320 -47.99 -14.83 7.42
N CYS A 321 -47.70 -14.35 8.64
CA CYS A 321 -46.53 -13.52 8.92
C CYS A 321 -45.22 -14.27 8.64
N ILE A 322 -45.10 -15.55 9.02
CA ILE A 322 -43.90 -16.35 8.72
C ILE A 322 -43.70 -16.46 7.21
N SER A 323 -44.76 -16.73 6.43
CA SER A 323 -44.68 -16.79 4.96
C SER A 323 -44.21 -15.47 4.34
N ILE A 324 -44.79 -14.33 4.76
CA ILE A 324 -44.44 -13.00 4.22
C ILE A 324 -43.00 -12.64 4.60
N ILE A 325 -42.61 -12.82 5.86
CA ILE A 325 -41.26 -12.51 6.34
C ILE A 325 -40.24 -13.41 5.64
N GLY A 326 -40.54 -14.70 5.50
CA GLY A 326 -39.70 -15.66 4.77
C GLY A 326 -39.48 -15.23 3.32
N LEU A 327 -40.56 -14.86 2.62
CA LEU A 327 -40.47 -14.47 1.21
C LEU A 327 -39.61 -13.21 1.04
N LEU A 328 -39.86 -12.18 1.85
CA LEU A 328 -39.11 -10.92 1.79
C LEU A 328 -37.63 -11.13 2.12
N LEU A 329 -37.31 -11.88 3.17
CA LEU A 329 -35.92 -12.14 3.56
C LEU A 329 -35.20 -13.05 2.56
N PHE A 330 -35.88 -14.03 1.98
CA PHE A 330 -35.30 -14.92 0.98
C PHE A 330 -34.97 -14.18 -0.32
N VAL A 331 -35.90 -13.37 -0.83
CA VAL A 331 -35.66 -12.50 -2.00
C VAL A 331 -34.55 -11.50 -1.71
N TYR A 332 -34.55 -10.90 -0.51
CA TYR A 332 -33.50 -9.97 -0.09
C TYR A 332 -32.12 -10.63 0.00
N LEU A 333 -32.04 -11.86 0.52
CA LEU A 333 -30.79 -12.60 0.62
C LEU A 333 -30.25 -12.96 -0.77
N ILE A 334 -31.09 -13.56 -1.63
CA ILE A 334 -30.70 -13.97 -2.98
C ILE A 334 -30.31 -12.76 -3.83
N GLY A 335 -31.13 -11.71 -3.86
CA GLY A 335 -30.86 -10.54 -4.69
C GLY A 335 -29.54 -9.85 -4.32
N ASN A 336 -29.23 -9.78 -3.02
CA ASN A 336 -27.96 -9.23 -2.57
C ASN A 336 -26.78 -10.19 -2.83
N LEU A 337 -26.95 -11.50 -2.62
CA LEU A 337 -25.90 -12.49 -2.90
C LEU A 337 -25.52 -12.48 -4.39
N GLN A 338 -26.51 -12.46 -5.27
CA GLN A 338 -26.33 -12.33 -6.72
C GLN A 338 -25.57 -11.05 -7.08
N THR A 339 -25.96 -9.91 -6.48
CA THR A 339 -25.27 -8.62 -6.69
C THR A 339 -23.83 -8.66 -6.18
N TYR A 340 -23.56 -9.27 -5.04
CA TYR A 340 -22.21 -9.36 -4.48
C TYR A 340 -21.29 -10.24 -5.32
N VAL A 341 -21.79 -11.40 -5.78
CA VAL A 341 -21.04 -12.28 -6.68
C VAL A 341 -20.78 -11.59 -8.01
N LEU A 342 -21.79 -10.93 -8.59
CA LEU A 342 -21.63 -10.19 -9.85
C LEU A 342 -20.57 -9.08 -9.74
N LEU A 343 -20.62 -8.28 -8.67
CA LEU A 343 -19.63 -7.22 -8.42
C LEU A 343 -18.21 -7.75 -8.21
N ASP A 344 -18.05 -8.90 -7.54
CA ASP A 344 -16.74 -9.50 -7.33
C ASP A 344 -16.18 -10.09 -8.65
N THR A 345 -17.05 -10.68 -9.48
CA THR A 345 -16.68 -11.12 -10.83
C THR A 345 -16.27 -9.95 -11.72
N GLU A 346 -17.01 -8.83 -11.71
CA GLU A 346 -16.63 -7.61 -12.46
C GLU A 346 -15.32 -7.00 -11.94
N ARG A 347 -15.10 -7.00 -10.63
CA ARG A 347 -13.85 -6.51 -10.03
C ARG A 347 -12.66 -7.38 -10.40
N LEU A 348 -12.84 -8.70 -10.42
CA LEU A 348 -11.79 -9.64 -10.83
C LEU A 348 -11.51 -9.55 -12.32
N GLU A 349 -12.55 -9.44 -13.15
CA GLU A 349 -12.43 -9.28 -14.58
C GLU A 349 -11.79 -7.94 -14.96
N SER A 350 -12.24 -6.81 -14.38
CA SER A 350 -11.61 -5.51 -14.60
C SER A 350 -10.15 -5.49 -14.16
N HIS A 351 -9.82 -6.14 -13.03
CA HIS A 351 -8.43 -6.29 -12.59
C HIS A 351 -7.61 -7.13 -13.58
N ARG A 352 -8.18 -8.23 -14.10
CA ARG A 352 -7.55 -9.08 -15.12
C ARG A 352 -7.38 -8.34 -16.46
N ARG A 353 -8.38 -7.56 -16.90
CA ARG A 353 -8.34 -6.71 -18.10
C ARG A 353 -7.25 -5.65 -17.96
N LYS A 354 -7.19 -4.96 -16.82
CA LYS A 354 -6.14 -3.97 -16.51
C LYS A 354 -4.73 -4.59 -16.56
N MET A 355 -4.53 -5.74 -15.91
CA MET A 355 -3.23 -6.44 -15.96
C MET A 355 -2.84 -6.88 -17.38
N ARG A 356 -3.81 -7.31 -18.21
CA ARG A 356 -3.54 -7.67 -19.62
C ARG A 356 -3.19 -6.44 -20.46
N LEU A 357 -3.91 -5.33 -20.28
CA LEU A 357 -3.61 -4.05 -20.95
C LEU A 357 -2.22 -3.56 -20.58
N GLU A 358 -1.87 -3.57 -19.28
CA GLU A 358 -0.53 -3.20 -18.81
C GLU A 358 0.58 -4.10 -19.40
N ARG A 359 0.33 -5.40 -19.55
CA ARG A 359 1.26 -6.33 -20.22
C ARG A 359 1.41 -6.00 -21.71
N LYS A 360 0.32 -5.82 -22.46
CA LYS A 360 0.35 -5.45 -23.88
C LYS A 360 1.06 -4.10 -24.08
N MET A 361 0.80 -3.12 -23.21
CA MET A 361 1.44 -1.80 -23.22
C MET A 361 2.93 -1.88 -22.87
N LYS A 362 3.33 -2.74 -21.92
CA LYS A 362 4.74 -2.93 -21.56
C LYS A 362 5.53 -3.69 -22.64
N ALA A 363 4.87 -4.59 -23.37
CA ALA A 363 5.46 -5.32 -24.49
C ALA A 363 5.63 -4.40 -25.71
N LYS A 364 4.54 -3.78 -26.21
CA LYS A 364 4.54 -3.00 -27.46
C LYS A 364 4.78 -1.50 -27.30
N GLY A 365 4.56 -0.92 -26.11
CA GLY A 365 4.65 0.53 -25.89
C GLY A 365 6.05 1.10 -26.15
N ARG A 366 7.10 0.32 -25.84
CA ARG A 366 8.49 0.69 -26.18
C ARG A 366 8.71 0.75 -27.69
N ASP A 367 8.15 -0.20 -28.44
CA ASP A 367 8.31 -0.25 -29.89
C ASP A 367 7.56 0.90 -30.56
N VAL A 368 6.35 1.22 -30.08
CA VAL A 368 5.55 2.38 -30.54
C VAL A 368 6.26 3.70 -30.23
N GLU A 369 6.80 3.86 -29.02
CA GLU A 369 7.51 5.08 -28.61
C GLU A 369 8.81 5.30 -29.42
N LEU A 370 9.54 4.21 -29.66
CA LEU A 370 10.75 4.22 -30.48
C LEU A 370 10.43 4.54 -31.95
N TRP A 371 9.33 3.99 -32.47
CA TRP A 371 8.84 4.29 -33.82
C TRP A 371 8.38 5.76 -33.98
N LEU A 372 7.62 6.30 -33.01
CA LEU A 372 7.18 7.71 -33.02
C LEU A 372 8.36 8.68 -32.97
N SER A 373 9.41 8.31 -32.24
CA SER A 373 10.64 9.09 -32.10
C SER A 373 11.47 9.07 -33.38
N LYS A 374 11.61 7.90 -34.02
CA LYS A 374 12.30 7.77 -35.33
C LYS A 374 11.62 8.57 -36.44
N ASN A 375 10.29 8.71 -36.40
CA ASN A 375 9.54 9.45 -37.41
C ASN A 375 9.35 10.95 -37.10
N GLY A 376 9.97 11.46 -36.03
CA GLY A 376 10.01 12.89 -35.72
C GLY A 376 8.67 13.50 -35.31
N THR A 377 7.83 12.71 -34.65
CA THR A 377 6.57 13.19 -34.08
C THR A 377 6.86 14.21 -32.95
N PRO A 378 6.23 15.40 -32.94
CA PRO A 378 6.48 16.43 -31.92
C PRO A 378 6.29 15.88 -30.50
N LEU A 379 7.23 16.20 -29.60
CA LEU A 379 7.27 15.68 -28.22
C LEU A 379 5.94 15.92 -27.47
N ARG A 380 5.32 17.08 -27.72
CA ARG A 380 4.05 17.50 -27.11
C ARG A 380 2.87 16.59 -27.45
N ARG A 381 2.87 15.93 -28.61
CA ARG A 381 1.77 15.05 -29.05
C ARG A 381 2.01 13.56 -28.80
N LYS A 382 3.23 13.16 -28.39
CA LYS A 382 3.52 11.76 -28.07
C LYS A 382 2.62 11.21 -26.95
N PRO A 383 2.34 11.94 -25.85
CA PRO A 383 1.42 11.48 -24.83
C PRO A 383 0.00 11.27 -25.36
N ASP A 384 -0.49 12.19 -26.20
CA ASP A 384 -1.84 12.10 -26.81
C ASP A 384 -1.97 10.88 -27.72
N ILE A 385 -0.91 10.56 -28.48
CA ILE A 385 -0.88 9.39 -29.36
C ILE A 385 -0.77 8.10 -28.55
N MET A 386 0.06 8.10 -27.50
CA MET A 386 0.20 6.94 -26.61
C MET A 386 -1.09 6.65 -25.84
N GLU A 387 -1.83 7.70 -25.47
CA GLU A 387 -3.15 7.57 -24.85
C GLU A 387 -4.20 7.06 -25.86
N LYS A 388 -4.18 7.53 -27.11
CA LYS A 388 -5.04 6.96 -28.16
C LYS A 388 -4.75 5.50 -28.44
N VAL A 389 -3.47 5.09 -28.49
CA VAL A 389 -3.07 3.68 -28.63
C VAL A 389 -3.56 2.86 -27.42
N ARG A 390 -3.50 3.43 -26.22
CA ARG A 390 -4.04 2.79 -25.01
C ARG A 390 -5.55 2.55 -25.11
N LEU A 391 -6.30 3.54 -25.62
CA LEU A 391 -7.75 3.46 -25.81
C LEU A 391 -8.13 2.40 -26.86
N GLU A 392 -7.44 2.37 -28.00
CA GLU A 392 -7.67 1.36 -29.05
C GLU A 392 -7.37 -0.08 -28.58
N LEU A 393 -6.33 -0.26 -27.76
CA LEU A 393 -6.00 -1.55 -27.14
C LEU A 393 -7.01 -1.97 -26.05
N GLU A 394 -7.68 -0.99 -25.43
CA GLU A 394 -8.74 -1.21 -24.45
C GLU A 394 -10.05 -1.65 -25.13
N GLU A 395 -10.35 -1.10 -26.32
CA GLU A 395 -11.54 -1.42 -27.11
C GLU A 395 -11.43 -2.77 -27.85
N ASN A 396 -10.25 -3.08 -28.40
CA ASN A 396 -9.99 -4.31 -29.17
C ASN A 396 -9.26 -5.41 -28.35
N TRP A 397 -9.71 -5.65 -27.12
CA TRP A 397 -8.98 -6.52 -26.17
C TRP A 397 -8.95 -8.01 -26.53
N ASP A 398 -9.95 -8.49 -27.28
CA ASP A 398 -10.19 -9.92 -27.60
C ASP A 398 -9.40 -10.42 -28.83
N ILE A 399 -8.71 -9.53 -29.54
CA ILE A 399 -7.94 -9.89 -30.73
C ILE A 399 -6.48 -10.10 -30.33
N ASP A 400 -5.95 -11.29 -30.63
CA ASP A 400 -4.54 -11.63 -30.47
C ASP A 400 -3.75 -11.05 -31.66
N VAL A 401 -3.50 -9.75 -31.60
CA VAL A 401 -2.95 -8.99 -32.74
C VAL A 401 -1.43 -9.01 -32.67
N ASP A 402 -0.83 -10.02 -33.29
CA ASP A 402 0.58 -10.05 -33.72
C ASP A 402 0.84 -9.15 -34.95
N GLN A 403 0.11 -8.03 -35.11
CA GLN A 403 0.31 -7.11 -36.24
C GLN A 403 1.24 -5.93 -35.93
N GLU A 404 1.84 -5.43 -37.02
CA GLU A 404 2.68 -4.22 -37.10
C GLU A 404 1.98 -2.99 -36.51
N ILE A 405 2.78 -2.14 -35.85
CA ILE A 405 2.37 -0.91 -35.16
C ILE A 405 1.46 0.00 -36.00
N LEU A 406 1.61 -0.03 -37.33
CA LEU A 406 0.83 0.77 -38.27
C LEU A 406 -0.65 0.38 -38.33
N SER A 407 -1.02 -0.88 -38.14
CA SER A 407 -2.44 -1.29 -38.19
C SER A 407 -3.24 -0.90 -36.94
N ILE A 408 -2.53 -0.51 -35.86
CA ILE A 408 -3.10 -0.06 -34.59
C ILE A 408 -3.40 1.46 -34.61
N LEU A 409 -2.80 2.22 -35.55
CA LEU A 409 -2.93 3.67 -35.62
C LEU A 409 -4.10 4.10 -36.53
N PRO A 410 -4.99 5.01 -36.08
CA PRO A 410 -6.02 5.62 -36.93
C PRO A 410 -5.43 6.28 -38.18
N ARG A 411 -6.11 6.21 -39.34
CA ARG A 411 -5.61 6.77 -40.61
C ARG A 411 -5.24 8.25 -40.53
N GLU A 412 -6.01 9.04 -39.78
CA GLU A 412 -5.76 10.46 -39.54
C GLU A 412 -4.37 10.74 -38.93
N LEU A 413 -3.88 9.83 -38.09
CA LEU A 413 -2.55 9.91 -37.49
C LEU A 413 -1.48 9.45 -38.47
N GLN A 414 -1.77 8.47 -39.33
CA GLN A 414 -0.85 8.03 -40.38
C GLN A 414 -0.56 9.17 -41.37
N ASP A 415 -1.60 9.84 -41.86
CA ASP A 415 -1.48 10.97 -42.80
C ASP A 415 -0.74 12.17 -42.17
N TYR A 416 -0.98 12.44 -40.89
CA TYR A 416 -0.27 13.48 -40.14
C TYR A 416 1.22 13.17 -39.98
N ILE A 417 1.58 11.91 -39.74
CA ILE A 417 2.97 11.46 -39.59
C ILE A 417 3.71 11.54 -40.93
N GLU A 418 3.07 11.21 -42.05
CA GLU A 418 3.67 11.38 -43.38
C GLU A 418 3.99 12.85 -43.68
N THR A 419 3.10 13.76 -43.28
CA THR A 419 3.28 15.21 -43.44
C THR A 419 4.45 15.76 -42.61
N CYS A 420 4.85 15.08 -41.54
CA CYS A 420 5.94 15.51 -40.64
C CYS A 420 7.34 15.01 -41.04
N LYS A 421 7.47 14.11 -42.03
CA LYS A 421 8.77 13.55 -42.48
C LYS A 421 9.78 14.60 -42.98
N PRO A 422 9.40 15.70 -43.66
CA PRO A 422 10.35 16.74 -44.06
C PRO A 422 10.83 17.61 -42.88
N LEU A 423 9.94 17.86 -41.91
CA LEU A 423 10.22 18.67 -40.71
C LEU A 423 11.23 17.96 -39.78
N SER A 424 11.11 16.65 -39.63
CA SER A 424 12.05 15.85 -38.84
C SER A 424 13.46 15.82 -39.44
N ARG A 425 13.56 15.78 -40.78
CA ARG A 425 14.83 15.91 -41.50
C ARG A 425 15.46 17.29 -41.29
N LEU A 426 14.68 18.36 -41.28
CA LEU A 426 15.15 19.74 -41.01
C LEU A 426 15.64 19.94 -39.57
N LYS A 427 14.94 19.40 -38.55
CA LYS A 427 15.34 19.50 -37.15
C LYS A 427 16.60 18.69 -36.79
N ASN A 428 16.86 17.61 -37.53
CA ASN A 428 18.04 16.76 -37.34
C ASN A 428 19.31 17.34 -37.99
N VAL A 429 19.21 18.41 -38.78
CA VAL A 429 20.39 19.12 -39.28
C VAL A 429 20.85 20.09 -38.20
N GLU A 430 22.08 19.94 -37.71
CA GLU A 430 22.70 20.86 -36.74
C GLU A 430 23.07 22.20 -37.40
N VAL A 431 22.10 22.90 -37.99
CA VAL A 431 22.28 24.27 -38.49
C VAL A 431 21.62 25.22 -37.50
N PRO A 432 22.40 26.08 -36.84
CA PRO A 432 21.89 26.89 -35.74
C PRO A 432 20.70 27.83 -35.98
N PRO A 433 20.44 28.37 -37.19
CA PRO A 433 19.23 29.13 -37.47
C PRO A 433 17.95 28.32 -37.27
N PHE A 434 17.98 27.00 -37.49
CA PHE A 434 16.80 26.14 -37.29
C PHE A 434 16.48 25.86 -35.81
N ARG A 435 17.46 25.97 -34.91
CA ARG A 435 17.28 25.75 -33.46
C ARG A 435 16.50 26.87 -32.77
N ASN A 436 16.62 28.09 -33.28
CA ASN A 436 16.07 29.32 -32.66
C ASN A 436 14.83 29.87 -33.40
N MET A 437 14.38 29.22 -34.48
CA MET A 437 13.17 29.60 -35.20
C MET A 437 11.93 28.95 -34.59
N ASP A 438 10.83 29.71 -34.54
CA ASP A 438 9.54 29.19 -34.07
C ASP A 438 9.09 27.98 -34.92
N GLU A 439 8.49 27.00 -34.25
CA GLU A 439 8.09 25.74 -34.88
C GLU A 439 7.08 25.94 -36.02
N GLN A 440 6.24 26.98 -35.98
CA GLN A 440 5.32 27.32 -37.07
C GLN A 440 6.05 27.81 -38.33
N VAL A 441 7.17 28.52 -38.16
CA VAL A 441 8.02 28.98 -39.28
C VAL A 441 8.70 27.76 -39.94
N LEU A 442 9.18 26.81 -39.14
CA LEU A 442 9.78 25.57 -39.64
C LEU A 442 8.75 24.69 -40.38
N ILE A 443 7.54 24.58 -39.84
CA ILE A 443 6.42 23.88 -40.50
C ILE A 443 6.16 24.54 -41.86
N GLU A 444 6.12 25.86 -41.94
CA GLU A 444 5.88 26.53 -43.22
C GLU A 444 7.05 26.34 -44.21
N ILE A 445 8.30 26.49 -43.77
CA ILE A 445 9.49 26.22 -44.60
C ILE A 445 9.44 24.79 -45.14
N SER A 446 9.05 23.82 -44.31
CA SER A 446 8.96 22.41 -44.72
C SER A 446 7.96 22.16 -45.84
N LYS A 447 6.89 22.97 -45.96
CA LYS A 447 5.90 22.86 -47.05
C LYS A 447 6.43 23.36 -48.39
N HIS A 448 7.43 24.24 -48.38
CA HIS A 448 8.02 24.84 -49.57
C HIS A 448 9.28 24.10 -50.06
N LEU A 449 9.76 23.10 -49.33
CA LEU A 449 10.82 22.21 -49.79
C LEU A 449 10.32 21.29 -50.90
N LYS A 450 10.83 21.48 -52.11
CA LYS A 450 10.45 20.68 -53.28
C LYS A 450 11.57 19.72 -53.68
N PRO A 451 11.27 18.44 -53.96
CA PRO A 451 12.28 17.52 -54.48
C PRO A 451 12.74 17.97 -55.87
N ARG A 452 14.05 17.89 -56.10
CA ARG A 452 14.71 18.07 -57.39
C ARG A 452 15.84 17.06 -57.53
N SER A 453 16.02 16.58 -58.76
CA SER A 453 17.15 15.73 -59.13
C SER A 453 18.15 16.53 -59.97
N TYR A 454 19.43 16.23 -59.80
CA TYR A 454 20.54 16.77 -60.56
C TYR A 454 21.38 15.63 -61.11
N THR A 455 21.77 15.71 -62.38
CA THR A 455 22.57 14.66 -63.00
C THR A 455 24.06 14.85 -62.72
N ASN A 456 24.82 13.77 -62.82
CA ASN A 456 26.28 13.79 -62.63
C ASN A 456 26.97 14.95 -63.37
N ASN A 457 27.90 15.63 -62.68
CA ASN A 457 28.69 16.78 -63.11
C ASN A 457 27.91 18.08 -63.35
N GLN A 458 26.60 18.12 -63.06
CA GLN A 458 25.82 19.35 -63.16
C GLN A 458 26.25 20.36 -62.09
N ILE A 459 26.51 21.60 -62.49
CA ILE A 459 26.74 22.72 -61.55
C ILE A 459 25.38 23.16 -61.01
N ILE A 460 25.20 23.06 -59.69
CA ILE A 460 23.96 23.37 -59.00
C ILE A 460 23.94 24.85 -58.58
N ILE A 461 25.05 25.34 -58.00
CA ILE A 461 25.22 26.73 -57.56
C ILE A 461 26.63 27.19 -57.97
N LYS A 462 26.75 28.43 -58.43
CA LYS A 462 28.03 29.03 -58.83
C LYS A 462 28.43 30.13 -57.84
N GLU A 463 29.70 30.13 -57.45
CA GLU A 463 30.32 31.15 -56.60
C GLU A 463 30.15 32.56 -57.20
N ASP A 464 30.03 33.56 -56.33
CA ASP A 464 29.82 34.99 -56.64
C ASP A 464 28.52 35.32 -57.39
N GLN A 465 27.60 34.36 -57.53
CA GLN A 465 26.25 34.61 -58.01
C GLN A 465 25.28 34.80 -56.84
N PRO A 466 24.18 35.54 -57.03
CA PRO A 466 23.08 35.60 -56.06
C PRO A 466 22.59 34.20 -55.70
N LEU A 467 22.55 33.88 -54.42
CA LEU A 467 22.11 32.59 -53.91
C LEU A 467 20.60 32.44 -54.13
N GLU A 468 20.22 31.61 -55.10
CA GLU A 468 18.82 31.45 -55.50
C GLU A 468 18.08 30.35 -54.75
N MET A 469 18.82 29.43 -54.14
CA MET A 469 18.24 28.26 -53.49
C MET A 469 19.12 27.71 -52.36
N MET A 470 18.46 27.09 -51.39
CA MET A 470 19.05 26.22 -50.38
C MET A 470 18.78 24.76 -50.75
N LEU A 471 19.78 23.90 -50.58
CA LEU A 471 19.75 22.51 -50.99
C LEU A 471 19.97 21.60 -49.78
N PHE A 472 19.05 20.65 -49.56
CA PHE A 472 19.23 19.55 -48.62
C PHE A 472 19.42 18.25 -49.41
N VAL A 473 20.61 17.65 -49.33
CA VAL A 473 20.92 16.42 -50.08
C VAL A 473 20.19 15.25 -49.43
N VAL A 474 19.27 14.63 -50.16
CA VAL A 474 18.55 13.43 -49.72
C VAL A 474 19.32 12.17 -50.10
N ASP A 475 19.82 12.13 -51.34
CA ASP A 475 20.64 11.04 -51.86
C ASP A 475 21.66 11.57 -52.87
N GLY A 476 22.78 10.86 -53.03
CA GLY A 476 23.93 11.29 -53.84
C GLY A 476 24.92 12.19 -53.10
N ARG A 477 25.89 12.74 -53.84
CA ARG A 477 27.05 13.47 -53.34
C ARG A 477 27.32 14.72 -54.16
N VAL A 478 27.67 15.79 -53.45
CA VAL A 478 28.03 17.09 -54.06
C VAL A 478 29.44 17.49 -53.64
N ILE A 479 30.15 18.15 -54.56
CA ILE A 479 31.45 18.75 -54.31
C ILE A 479 31.30 20.27 -54.16
N ILE A 480 31.95 20.81 -53.14
CA ILE A 480 32.02 22.23 -52.86
C ILE A 480 33.42 22.72 -53.23
N LYS A 481 33.49 23.74 -54.08
CA LYS A 481 34.74 24.36 -54.56
C LYS A 481 34.76 25.82 -54.15
N LYS A 482 35.84 26.24 -53.49
CA LYS A 482 36.14 27.64 -53.14
C LYS A 482 37.38 28.08 -53.92
N LYS A 483 37.36 29.28 -54.50
CA LYS A 483 38.43 29.71 -55.43
C LYS A 483 39.78 30.00 -54.74
N ASP A 484 39.74 30.41 -53.47
CA ASP A 484 40.90 30.90 -52.73
C ASP A 484 41.61 29.87 -51.81
N CYS A 485 41.12 28.63 -51.75
CA CYS A 485 41.75 27.55 -50.98
C CYS A 485 41.64 26.24 -51.75
N SER A 486 42.74 25.48 -51.89
CA SER A 486 42.78 24.21 -52.63
C SER A 486 42.02 23.05 -51.95
N SER A 487 41.09 23.33 -51.04
CA SER A 487 40.29 22.33 -50.33
C SER A 487 39.00 22.03 -51.10
N LYS A 488 38.87 20.78 -51.54
CA LYS A 488 37.61 20.22 -52.07
C LYS A 488 36.88 19.54 -50.93
N PHE A 489 35.72 20.06 -50.53
CA PHE A 489 34.87 19.42 -49.53
C PHE A 489 33.75 18.63 -50.20
N GLN A 490 33.57 17.37 -49.79
CA GLN A 490 32.50 16.53 -50.29
C GLN A 490 31.40 16.44 -49.23
N ARG A 491 30.16 16.76 -49.61
CA ARG A 491 28.98 16.55 -48.77
C ARG A 491 28.16 15.38 -49.33
N ARG A 492 27.60 14.60 -48.42
CA ARG A 492 26.80 13.39 -48.71
C ARG A 492 25.36 13.60 -48.24
N ALA A 493 24.48 12.65 -48.56
CA ALA A 493 23.12 12.56 -48.02
C ALA A 493 23.03 12.99 -46.54
N GLY A 494 22.05 13.82 -46.21
CA GLY A 494 21.82 14.40 -44.88
C GLY A 494 22.46 15.77 -44.63
N HIS A 495 23.25 16.31 -45.56
CA HIS A 495 23.91 17.61 -45.40
C HIS A 495 23.19 18.74 -46.16
N LEU A 496 23.21 19.95 -45.59
CA LEU A 496 22.58 21.15 -46.14
C LEU A 496 23.60 22.05 -46.85
N TYR A 497 23.19 22.85 -47.84
CA TYR A 497 23.97 23.93 -48.41
C TYR A 497 23.10 25.17 -48.68
N GLY A 498 23.67 26.37 -48.59
CA GLY A 498 22.92 27.62 -48.81
C GLY A 498 22.16 28.13 -47.58
N GLU A 499 22.59 27.74 -46.38
CA GLU A 499 21.99 28.13 -45.08
C GLU A 499 21.87 29.64 -44.86
N LYS A 500 22.71 30.46 -45.53
CA LYS A 500 22.62 31.92 -45.54
C LYS A 500 21.25 32.42 -46.01
N LEU A 501 20.54 31.64 -46.84
CA LEU A 501 19.21 31.97 -47.32
C LEU A 501 18.14 31.95 -46.20
N LEU A 502 18.37 31.21 -45.11
CA LEU A 502 17.44 31.11 -43.98
C LEU A 502 17.44 32.39 -43.11
N VAL A 503 18.58 33.07 -43.03
CA VAL A 503 18.75 34.31 -42.26
C VAL A 503 18.61 35.56 -43.12
N TRP A 504 18.71 35.45 -44.44
CA TRP A 504 18.54 36.56 -45.39
C TRP A 504 17.27 37.40 -45.16
N PRO A 505 16.10 36.81 -44.86
CA PRO A 505 14.90 37.58 -44.51
C PRO A 505 15.02 38.50 -43.30
N SER A 506 16.03 38.35 -42.45
CA SER A 506 16.27 39.25 -41.32
C SER A 506 17.20 40.43 -41.65
N TRP A 507 17.83 40.44 -42.83
CA TRP A 507 18.81 41.45 -43.23
C TRP A 507 18.14 42.77 -43.61
N THR A 508 18.86 43.88 -43.40
CA THR A 508 18.41 45.23 -43.77
C THR A 508 18.26 45.40 -45.28
N SER A 509 19.18 44.83 -46.06
CA SER A 509 19.20 44.84 -47.53
C SER A 509 18.16 43.96 -48.21
N PHE A 510 17.38 43.18 -47.47
CA PHE A 510 16.32 42.36 -48.06
C PHE A 510 15.23 43.20 -48.72
N HIS A 511 14.92 44.39 -48.18
CA HIS A 511 13.93 45.30 -48.77
C HIS A 511 14.38 45.88 -50.11
N GLU A 512 15.68 45.86 -50.38
CA GLU A 512 16.30 46.28 -51.65
C GLU A 512 16.36 45.12 -52.67
N GLY A 513 15.87 43.93 -52.31
CA GLY A 513 15.86 42.74 -53.16
C GLY A 513 17.23 42.08 -53.33
N THR A 514 18.25 42.54 -52.61
CA THR A 514 19.62 42.04 -52.71
C THR A 514 19.76 40.69 -52.01
N ARG A 515 19.95 39.63 -52.79
CA ARG A 515 20.18 38.25 -52.30
C ARG A 515 21.63 38.07 -51.82
N PRO A 516 21.89 37.19 -50.83
CA PRO A 516 23.26 36.89 -50.42
C PRO A 516 24.02 36.24 -51.58
N LEU A 517 25.30 36.55 -51.74
CA LEU A 517 26.13 35.91 -52.75
C LEU A 517 26.53 34.50 -52.29
N ALA A 518 26.57 33.56 -53.22
CA ALA A 518 27.11 32.23 -52.99
C ALA A 518 28.63 32.34 -52.79
N THR A 519 29.12 31.94 -51.61
CA THR A 519 30.54 32.01 -51.28
C THR A 519 31.36 30.85 -51.85
N GLU A 520 30.70 29.82 -52.39
CA GLU A 520 31.34 28.62 -52.93
C GLU A 520 30.49 28.07 -54.09
N SER A 521 31.11 27.30 -54.99
CA SER A 521 30.42 26.60 -56.08
C SER A 521 30.06 25.18 -55.67
N VAL A 522 28.85 24.72 -56.01
CA VAL A 522 28.36 23.36 -55.74
C VAL A 522 28.11 22.63 -57.05
N GLN A 523 28.68 21.43 -57.17
CA GLN A 523 28.54 20.57 -58.35
C GLN A 523 28.18 19.14 -57.93
N ALA A 524 27.25 18.50 -58.65
CA ALA A 524 26.89 17.10 -58.43
C ALA A 524 28.04 16.17 -58.86
N ILE A 525 28.35 15.16 -58.05
CA ILE A 525 29.39 14.14 -58.34
C ILE A 525 28.77 12.88 -58.96
N ASP A 526 27.55 12.55 -58.56
CA ASP A 526 26.71 11.49 -59.08
C ASP A 526 25.28 12.04 -59.24
N ASP A 527 24.31 11.20 -59.58
CA ASP A 527 22.92 11.63 -59.63
C ASP A 527 22.46 11.95 -58.20
N VAL A 528 22.09 13.22 -57.98
CA VAL A 528 21.77 13.77 -56.66
C VAL A 528 20.27 14.04 -56.58
N GLU A 529 19.62 13.46 -55.57
CA GLU A 529 18.28 13.85 -55.15
C GLU A 529 18.36 14.82 -53.98
N ALA A 530 17.67 15.95 -54.08
CA ALA A 530 17.71 16.98 -53.05
C ALA A 530 16.34 17.62 -52.83
N LEU A 531 16.10 18.07 -51.60
CA LEU A 531 15.00 18.98 -51.29
C LEU A 531 15.50 20.41 -51.40
N VAL A 532 14.81 21.23 -52.19
CA VAL A 532 15.23 22.58 -52.55
C VAL A 532 14.22 23.60 -52.03
N LEU A 533 14.73 24.64 -51.39
CA LEU A 533 13.97 25.83 -50.98
C LEU A 533 14.44 27.03 -51.78
N LEU A 534 13.55 27.70 -52.50
CA LEU A 534 13.94 28.83 -53.34
C LEU A 534 13.94 30.15 -52.55
N ALA A 535 14.76 31.09 -53.01
CA ALA A 535 14.80 32.44 -52.46
C ALA A 535 13.43 33.15 -52.59
N SER A 536 12.69 32.90 -53.67
CA SER A 536 11.33 33.41 -53.86
C SER A 536 10.36 32.93 -52.78
N ASP A 537 10.50 31.67 -52.36
CA ASP A 537 9.64 31.08 -51.34
C ASP A 537 9.93 31.72 -49.97
N MET A 538 11.21 32.00 -49.68
CA MET A 538 11.61 32.74 -48.48
C MET A 538 11.05 34.17 -48.44
N VAL A 539 10.83 34.82 -49.59
CA VAL A 539 10.15 36.12 -49.64
C VAL A 539 8.69 36.01 -49.19
N SER A 540 8.00 34.96 -49.63
CA SER A 540 6.62 34.68 -49.21
C SER A 540 6.51 34.26 -47.75
N ILE A 541 7.51 33.52 -47.23
CA ILE A 541 7.55 33.10 -45.83
C ILE A 541 7.81 34.31 -44.92
N ARG A 542 8.70 35.24 -45.32
CA ARG A 542 8.94 36.47 -44.57
C ARG A 542 7.70 37.34 -44.44
N SER A 543 6.92 37.49 -45.51
CA SER A 543 5.73 38.33 -45.47
C SER A 543 4.68 37.80 -44.48
N ARG A 544 4.60 36.47 -44.34
CA ARG A 544 3.69 35.79 -43.40
C ARG A 544 4.18 35.79 -41.95
N PHE A 545 5.48 35.62 -41.72
CA PHE A 545 6.09 35.51 -40.39
C PHE A 545 6.97 36.71 -40.02
N ARG A 546 6.55 37.91 -40.46
CA ARG A 546 7.33 39.15 -40.33
C ARG A 546 7.84 39.39 -38.91
N SER A 547 6.97 39.21 -37.91
CA SER A 547 7.29 39.41 -36.49
C SER A 547 8.39 38.48 -35.99
N ASP A 548 8.45 37.25 -36.48
CA ASP A 548 9.43 36.25 -36.02
C ASP A 548 10.80 36.51 -36.64
N PHE A 549 10.85 36.91 -37.92
CA PHE A 549 12.09 37.36 -38.55
C PHE A 549 12.56 38.72 -38.02
N ASP A 550 11.66 39.62 -37.63
CA ASP A 550 12.01 40.89 -36.98
C ASP A 550 12.50 40.68 -35.53
N LYS A 551 11.98 39.67 -34.81
CA LYS A 551 12.54 39.20 -33.53
C LYS A 551 13.92 38.56 -33.71
N LEU A 552 14.09 37.75 -34.74
CA LEU A 552 15.39 37.19 -35.12
C LEU A 552 16.37 38.33 -35.46
N LYS A 553 15.90 39.38 -36.14
CA LYS A 553 16.67 40.60 -36.39
C LYS A 553 17.01 41.33 -35.09
N MET A 554 16.07 41.44 -34.15
CA MET A 554 16.30 42.06 -32.84
C MET A 554 17.34 41.30 -32.00
N SER A 555 17.27 39.97 -31.96
CA SER A 555 18.27 39.13 -31.31
C SER A 555 19.62 39.14 -32.03
N LEU A 556 19.63 39.33 -33.36
CA LEU A 556 20.83 39.50 -34.18
C LEU A 556 21.37 40.95 -34.22
N SER A 557 20.61 41.96 -33.77
CA SER A 557 20.98 43.39 -33.84
C SER A 557 21.58 43.94 -32.54
N GLN A 558 21.55 43.16 -31.45
CA GLN A 558 22.39 43.42 -30.26
C GLN A 558 23.85 42.97 -30.46
N SER A 559 24.18 42.35 -31.60
CA SER A 559 25.55 42.05 -32.02
C SER A 559 25.83 42.74 -33.35
N GLN A 560 26.72 43.74 -33.36
CA GLN A 560 27.35 44.16 -34.61
C GLN A 560 28.02 42.93 -35.24
N GLN A 561 27.50 42.54 -36.42
CA GLN A 561 27.83 41.27 -37.06
C GLN A 561 29.26 41.25 -37.59
N THR A 562 30.07 40.40 -36.98
CA THR A 562 31.23 39.71 -37.58
C THR A 562 31.26 38.27 -37.05
N ASP A 563 32.04 37.41 -37.71
CA ASP A 563 32.20 35.93 -37.61
C ASP A 563 32.35 35.29 -36.21
N SER A 564 32.24 36.03 -35.10
CA SER A 564 32.58 35.59 -33.74
C SER A 564 31.42 35.05 -32.90
N HIS A 565 30.17 35.08 -33.37
CA HIS A 565 29.00 34.71 -32.55
C HIS A 565 28.80 33.18 -32.38
N TRP A 566 29.48 32.33 -33.17
CA TRP A 566 29.45 30.88 -32.96
C TRP A 566 30.16 30.43 -31.66
N GLU A 567 30.94 31.30 -31.02
CA GLU A 567 31.70 30.99 -29.81
C GLU A 567 30.95 31.31 -28.49
N LEU A 568 29.85 32.08 -28.54
CA LEU A 568 29.16 32.58 -27.33
C LEU A 568 28.11 31.62 -26.74
N LEU A 569 27.37 30.86 -27.56
CA LEU A 569 26.43 29.82 -27.07
C LEU A 569 27.16 28.61 -26.44
N THR A 570 28.40 28.40 -26.85
CA THR A 570 29.31 27.42 -26.24
C THR A 570 29.77 27.90 -24.86
N CYS A 571 29.90 29.22 -24.64
CA CYS A 571 30.30 29.78 -23.34
C CYS A 571 29.28 29.52 -22.22
N ASP A 572 27.98 29.70 -22.43
CA ASP A 572 26.97 29.49 -21.37
C ASP A 572 26.94 28.02 -20.89
N LYS A 573 26.96 27.07 -21.83
CA LYS A 573 27.03 25.64 -21.49
C LYS A 573 28.35 25.26 -20.80
N VAL A 574 29.47 25.85 -21.23
CA VAL A 574 30.76 25.65 -20.57
C VAL A 574 30.74 26.20 -19.14
N THR A 575 30.13 27.37 -18.89
CA THR A 575 30.02 27.90 -17.53
C THR A 575 29.16 27.01 -16.60
N MET A 576 28.12 26.34 -17.13
CA MET A 576 27.36 25.35 -16.36
C MET A 576 28.19 24.11 -16.03
N LEU A 577 28.96 23.58 -16.99
CA LEU A 577 29.86 22.45 -16.74
C LEU A 577 30.91 22.80 -15.67
N GLN A 578 31.40 24.04 -15.64
CA GLN A 578 32.37 24.51 -14.64
C GLN A 578 31.81 24.67 -13.21
N GLN A 579 30.49 24.59 -13.03
CA GLN A 579 29.89 24.53 -11.69
C GLN A 579 30.21 23.21 -10.99
N VAL A 580 30.46 22.14 -11.75
CA VAL A 580 30.90 20.84 -11.23
C VAL A 580 32.34 20.99 -10.74
N PRO A 581 32.65 20.75 -9.46
CA PRO A 581 33.97 21.02 -8.89
C PRO A 581 35.13 20.39 -9.68
N LYS A 582 34.97 19.14 -10.14
CA LYS A 582 35.99 18.40 -10.90
C LYS A 582 36.12 18.81 -12.37
N LEU A 583 35.16 19.54 -12.93
CA LEU A 583 35.21 20.04 -14.31
C LEU A 583 35.65 21.50 -14.39
N ARG A 584 35.71 22.21 -13.25
CA ARG A 584 36.08 23.64 -13.18
C ARG A 584 37.43 23.93 -13.83
N ASP A 585 38.42 23.10 -13.55
CA ASP A 585 39.80 23.25 -14.02
C ASP A 585 40.11 22.38 -15.26
N MET A 586 39.08 21.80 -15.88
CA MET A 586 39.21 20.99 -17.09
C MET A 586 39.60 21.86 -18.29
N ASP A 587 40.36 21.27 -19.22
CA ASP A 587 40.77 21.96 -20.45
C ASP A 587 39.55 22.48 -21.23
N LYS A 588 39.63 23.72 -21.70
CA LYS A 588 38.54 24.40 -22.42
C LYS A 588 38.10 23.65 -23.67
N GLN A 589 39.00 22.93 -24.34
CA GLN A 589 38.64 22.13 -25.52
C GLN A 589 37.77 20.93 -25.14
N VAL A 590 38.02 20.31 -23.99
CA VAL A 590 37.22 19.20 -23.45
C VAL A 590 35.85 19.71 -23.02
N LEU A 591 35.81 20.84 -22.29
CA LEU A 591 34.55 21.46 -21.88
C LEU A 591 33.71 21.89 -23.08
N LYS A 592 34.35 22.39 -24.14
CA LYS A 592 33.68 22.71 -25.40
C LYS A 592 33.07 21.46 -26.05
N ALA A 593 33.84 20.37 -26.16
CA ALA A 593 33.34 19.10 -26.68
C ALA A 593 32.19 18.51 -25.83
N MET A 594 32.29 18.58 -24.50
CA MET A 594 31.21 18.17 -23.59
C MET A 594 29.95 19.03 -23.79
N SER A 595 30.12 20.34 -23.99
CA SER A 595 29.01 21.28 -24.17
C SER A 595 28.21 21.04 -25.46
N GLU A 596 28.87 20.56 -26.50
CA GLU A 596 28.25 20.21 -27.78
C GLU A 596 27.29 19.02 -27.62
N HIS A 597 27.57 18.11 -26.67
CA HIS A 597 26.77 16.91 -26.41
C HIS A 597 25.72 17.08 -25.31
N LEU A 598 25.60 18.26 -24.67
CA LEU A 598 24.54 18.51 -23.69
C LEU A 598 23.16 18.59 -24.37
N GLN A 599 22.27 17.67 -23.99
CA GLN A 599 20.91 17.55 -24.52
C GLN A 599 19.89 18.16 -23.56
N SER A 600 18.88 18.85 -24.10
CA SER A 600 17.81 19.43 -23.28
C SER A 600 16.72 18.41 -23.02
N ASN A 601 16.40 18.16 -21.75
CA ASN A 601 15.30 17.32 -21.30
C ASN A 601 14.33 18.10 -20.41
N VAL A 602 13.06 17.68 -20.38
CA VAL A 602 12.03 18.28 -19.52
C VAL A 602 11.37 17.17 -18.71
N TYR A 603 11.28 17.37 -17.40
CA TYR A 603 10.61 16.44 -16.49
C TYR A 603 9.50 17.14 -15.72
N GLY A 604 8.38 16.42 -15.55
CA GLY A 604 7.19 16.92 -14.85
C GLY A 604 7.26 16.74 -13.33
N HIS A 605 6.28 17.31 -12.63
CA HIS A 605 6.17 17.23 -11.17
C HIS A 605 6.13 15.79 -10.64
N ASN A 606 6.76 15.57 -9.48
CA ASN A 606 6.89 14.28 -8.78
C ASN A 606 7.65 13.17 -9.54
N VAL A 607 8.43 13.50 -10.57
CA VAL A 607 9.32 12.54 -11.22
C VAL A 607 10.63 12.43 -10.45
N ASN A 608 11.03 11.20 -10.10
CA ASN A 608 12.36 10.91 -9.56
C ASN A 608 13.34 10.81 -10.73
N ILE A 609 14.14 11.85 -10.94
CA ILE A 609 15.15 11.91 -12.02
C ILE A 609 16.39 11.09 -11.66
N VAL A 610 16.66 10.94 -10.36
CA VAL A 610 17.73 10.12 -9.83
C VAL A 610 17.18 9.35 -8.63
N GLN A 611 17.53 8.07 -8.52
CA GLN A 611 17.14 7.21 -7.40
C GLN A 611 18.38 6.63 -6.74
N GLU A 612 18.42 6.74 -5.41
CA GLU A 612 19.51 6.20 -4.59
C GLU A 612 19.70 4.70 -4.89
N TYR A 613 20.95 4.26 -4.94
CA TYR A 613 21.35 2.86 -5.21
C TYR A 613 20.98 2.30 -6.59
N ARG A 614 20.52 3.13 -7.53
CA ARG A 614 20.36 2.74 -8.94
C ARG A 614 21.60 3.11 -9.77
N PRO A 615 21.95 2.33 -10.80
CA PRO A 615 22.98 2.70 -11.76
C PRO A 615 22.67 4.05 -12.40
N LEU A 616 23.59 4.99 -12.26
CA LEU A 616 23.48 6.34 -12.75
C LEU A 616 24.03 6.40 -14.17
N ASN A 617 23.17 6.67 -15.16
CA ASN A 617 23.55 6.72 -16.57
C ASN A 617 23.60 8.14 -17.15
N MET A 618 23.11 9.12 -16.39
CA MET A 618 22.96 10.51 -16.81
C MET A 618 23.35 11.46 -15.67
N MET A 619 24.00 12.55 -16.06
CA MET A 619 24.26 13.71 -15.22
C MET A 619 23.30 14.83 -15.61
N PHE A 620 22.64 15.44 -14.63
CA PHE A 620 21.56 16.42 -14.82
C PHE A 620 21.97 17.80 -14.32
N PHE A 621 21.74 18.82 -15.14
CA PHE A 621 21.95 20.23 -14.83
C PHE A 621 20.60 20.96 -14.93
N VAL A 622 20.08 21.45 -13.80
CA VAL A 622 18.80 22.16 -13.76
C VAL A 622 18.99 23.55 -14.39
N THR A 623 18.37 23.81 -15.54
CA THR A 623 18.34 25.13 -16.17
C THR A 623 17.13 25.95 -15.73
N ARG A 624 16.02 25.27 -15.43
CA ARG A 624 14.76 25.91 -15.03
C ARG A 624 13.93 24.98 -14.13
N GLY A 625 13.23 25.54 -13.15
CA GLY A 625 12.41 24.78 -12.20
C GLY A 625 13.19 24.37 -10.94
N LYS A 626 12.51 23.66 -10.03
CA LYS A 626 13.04 23.27 -8.72
C LYS A 626 13.03 21.75 -8.55
N VAL A 627 14.15 21.22 -8.09
CA VAL A 627 14.35 19.80 -7.79
C VAL A 627 14.81 19.66 -6.34
N ILE A 628 14.16 18.79 -5.58
CA ILE A 628 14.44 18.54 -4.17
C ILE A 628 15.15 17.20 -4.04
N ASN A 629 16.21 17.16 -3.23
CA ASN A 629 16.82 15.91 -2.78
C ASN A 629 16.01 15.37 -1.58
N ASP A 630 15.50 14.14 -1.67
CA ASP A 630 14.57 13.55 -0.69
C ASP A 630 15.21 13.32 0.69
N GLU A 631 16.53 13.14 0.78
CA GLU A 631 17.25 12.92 2.04
C GLU A 631 17.55 14.23 2.78
N THR A 632 17.91 15.29 2.03
CA THR A 632 18.33 16.57 2.61
C THR A 632 17.21 17.61 2.65
N GLY A 633 16.14 17.41 1.88
CA GLY A 633 15.05 18.37 1.70
C GLY A 633 15.45 19.68 1.02
N ARG A 634 16.68 19.79 0.51
CA ARG A 634 17.20 21.01 -0.13
C ARG A 634 17.07 20.96 -1.65
N ALA A 635 16.97 22.15 -2.25
CA ALA A 635 16.99 22.28 -3.69
C ALA A 635 18.41 22.11 -4.24
N GLY A 636 18.57 21.27 -5.27
CA GLY A 636 19.84 21.02 -5.95
C GLY A 636 19.79 21.45 -7.42
N ASN A 637 20.91 21.95 -7.94
CA ASN A 637 21.03 22.39 -9.33
C ASN A 637 21.76 21.39 -10.23
N ILE A 638 22.50 20.45 -9.63
CA ILE A 638 23.31 19.45 -10.35
C ILE A 638 23.11 18.10 -9.64
N PHE A 639 22.92 17.04 -10.43
CA PHE A 639 22.80 15.67 -9.93
C PHE A 639 23.57 14.71 -10.84
N GLY A 640 24.16 13.67 -10.26
CA GLY A 640 24.89 12.67 -11.02
C GLY A 640 26.38 13.00 -11.26
N GLU A 641 26.97 13.81 -10.39
CA GLU A 641 28.40 14.17 -10.43
C GLU A 641 29.32 12.93 -10.30
N GLU A 642 28.81 11.81 -9.76
CA GLU A 642 29.51 10.54 -9.62
C GLU A 642 29.95 9.97 -10.98
N LEU A 643 29.27 10.33 -12.08
CA LEU A 643 29.64 9.94 -13.44
C LEU A 643 30.97 10.54 -13.91
N VAL A 644 31.30 11.74 -13.42
CA VAL A 644 32.59 12.38 -13.72
C VAL A 644 33.72 11.58 -13.09
N GLU A 645 33.51 11.01 -11.90
CA GLU A 645 34.50 10.13 -11.28
C GLU A 645 34.61 8.81 -12.04
N TRP A 646 33.48 8.19 -12.37
CA TRP A 646 33.45 6.93 -13.11
C TRP A 646 34.23 6.98 -14.43
N VAL A 647 34.14 8.09 -15.18
CA VAL A 647 34.84 8.21 -16.48
C VAL A 647 36.35 8.40 -16.36
N LEU A 648 36.84 8.79 -15.17
CA LEU A 648 38.26 8.99 -14.90
C LEU A 648 39.01 7.65 -14.67
N ASP A 649 38.33 6.50 -14.79
CA ASP A 649 38.90 5.16 -14.60
C ASP A 649 39.57 4.62 -15.86
N LYS A 650 40.89 4.37 -15.79
CA LYS A 650 41.65 3.73 -16.88
C LYS A 650 41.25 2.28 -17.14
N SER A 651 40.54 1.63 -16.22
CA SER A 651 40.08 0.25 -16.37
C SER A 651 38.74 0.11 -17.12
N PHE A 652 38.11 1.22 -17.50
CA PHE A 652 36.77 1.26 -18.12
C PHE A 652 35.78 0.29 -17.46
N PRO A 653 35.39 0.54 -16.20
CA PRO A 653 34.40 -0.31 -15.54
C PRO A 653 33.13 -0.35 -16.38
N GLU A 654 32.74 -1.53 -16.89
CA GLU A 654 31.48 -1.76 -17.61
C GLU A 654 30.25 -1.34 -16.78
N ILE A 655 30.43 -1.17 -15.47
CA ILE A 655 29.40 -0.86 -14.50
C ILE A 655 29.39 0.64 -14.21
N LEU A 656 28.24 1.28 -14.43
CA LEU A 656 27.96 2.66 -14.04
C LEU A 656 27.99 2.85 -12.51
N PRO A 657 28.37 4.05 -12.01
CA PRO A 657 28.33 4.33 -10.58
C PRO A 657 26.89 4.28 -10.08
N LEU A 658 26.68 3.91 -8.81
CA LEU A 658 25.35 3.98 -8.20
C LEU A 658 25.12 5.40 -7.71
N SER A 659 23.90 5.91 -7.86
CA SER A 659 23.57 7.22 -7.31
C SER A 659 23.58 7.22 -5.79
N THR A 660 24.10 8.30 -5.22
CA THR A 660 24.18 8.55 -3.78
C THR A 660 22.95 9.20 -3.17
N CYS A 661 21.95 9.60 -3.98
CA CYS A 661 20.74 10.21 -3.45
C CYS A 661 19.51 10.01 -4.34
N THR A 662 18.31 10.25 -3.79
CA THR A 662 17.08 10.38 -4.59
C THR A 662 16.76 11.85 -4.84
N ALA A 663 16.62 12.23 -6.12
CA ALA A 663 16.29 13.59 -6.55
C ALA A 663 14.95 13.62 -7.27
N LYS A 664 14.07 14.52 -6.83
CA LYS A 664 12.68 14.59 -7.24
C LYS A 664 12.27 15.98 -7.70
N VAL A 665 11.57 16.05 -8.82
CA VAL A 665 11.12 17.31 -9.41
C VAL A 665 9.92 17.87 -8.63
N ASP A 666 10.06 19.08 -8.12
CA ASP A 666 9.04 19.80 -7.33
C ASP A 666 8.21 20.75 -8.21
N SER A 667 8.75 21.19 -9.35
CA SER A 667 8.03 22.09 -10.29
C SER A 667 7.22 21.33 -11.35
N ASN A 668 6.20 21.98 -11.92
CA ASN A 668 5.35 21.37 -12.95
C ASN A 668 6.10 21.09 -14.25
N ASP A 669 7.04 21.95 -14.63
CA ASP A 669 7.91 21.81 -15.81
C ASP A 669 9.33 22.22 -15.44
N ALA A 670 10.20 21.27 -15.10
CA ALA A 670 11.61 21.52 -14.88
C ALA A 670 12.42 21.17 -16.13
N GLU A 671 13.29 22.08 -16.57
CA GLU A 671 14.16 21.93 -17.74
C GLU A 671 15.58 21.60 -17.27
N PHE A 672 16.22 20.70 -18.02
CA PHE A 672 17.52 20.16 -17.70
C PHE A 672 18.41 20.11 -18.93
N LEU A 673 19.70 20.35 -18.75
CA LEU A 673 20.71 19.83 -19.66
C LEU A 673 21.23 18.50 -19.12
N VAL A 674 21.40 17.52 -19.99
CA VAL A 674 21.78 16.16 -19.62
C VAL A 674 23.03 15.74 -20.39
N LEU A 675 23.96 15.13 -19.67
CA LEU A 675 25.15 14.49 -20.21
C LEU A 675 25.10 12.99 -19.88
N THR A 676 25.20 12.13 -20.90
CA THR A 676 25.13 10.68 -20.70
C THR A 676 26.50 10.08 -20.40
N ALA A 677 26.50 8.96 -19.68
CA ALA A 677 27.70 8.18 -19.40
C ALA A 677 28.41 7.71 -20.68
N GLU A 678 27.67 7.37 -21.73
CA GLU A 678 28.23 6.91 -23.00
C GLU A 678 29.01 8.02 -23.72
N VAL A 679 28.47 9.25 -23.74
CA VAL A 679 29.14 10.42 -24.30
C VAL A 679 30.40 10.75 -23.50
N LEU A 680 30.29 10.78 -22.17
CA LEU A 680 31.43 10.96 -21.28
C LEU A 680 32.51 9.92 -21.58
N LYS A 681 32.13 8.65 -21.72
CA LYS A 681 33.05 7.54 -22.04
C LYS A 681 33.72 7.73 -23.40
N SER A 682 32.98 8.12 -24.44
CA SER A 682 33.56 8.41 -25.76
C SER A 682 34.59 9.53 -25.67
N LEU A 683 34.23 10.66 -25.05
CA LEU A 683 35.12 11.80 -24.89
C LEU A 683 36.38 11.45 -24.10
N ALA A 684 36.24 10.61 -23.06
CA ALA A 684 37.36 10.11 -22.28
C ALA A 684 38.21 9.04 -23.01
N SER A 685 37.72 8.45 -24.10
CA SER A 685 38.40 7.43 -24.90
C SER A 685 39.01 7.96 -26.21
N ASP A 686 38.55 9.12 -26.69
CA ASP A 686 38.98 9.74 -27.94
C ASP A 686 40.18 10.69 -27.75
N ASN A 687 40.31 11.74 -28.57
CA ASN A 687 41.45 12.68 -28.58
C ASN A 687 41.73 13.41 -27.25
N PHE A 688 40.90 13.26 -26.21
CA PHE A 688 41.00 13.97 -24.93
C PHE A 688 41.50 13.12 -23.75
N VAL A 689 41.88 11.85 -23.95
CA VAL A 689 42.41 10.93 -22.90
C VAL A 689 43.51 11.58 -22.04
N SER A 690 44.41 12.35 -22.66
CA SER A 690 45.52 13.05 -22.00
C SER A 690 45.08 14.20 -21.07
N HIS A 691 43.86 14.71 -21.23
CA HIS A 691 43.28 15.77 -20.40
C HIS A 691 42.55 15.17 -19.19
N PHE A 692 41.76 14.12 -19.38
CA PHE A 692 41.08 13.41 -18.29
C PHE A 692 42.10 12.78 -17.30
N SER A 693 43.20 12.24 -17.82
CA SER A 693 44.28 11.68 -16.99
C SER A 693 45.02 12.69 -16.10
N LYS A 694 44.88 14.00 -16.33
CA LYS A 694 45.49 15.05 -15.47
C LYS A 694 44.67 15.35 -14.21
N ILE A 695 43.39 15.00 -14.20
CA ILE A 695 42.42 15.28 -13.12
C ILE A 695 42.08 14.00 -12.35
N ALA A 696 42.31 12.84 -12.95
CA ALA A 696 42.19 11.53 -12.30
C ALA A 696 43.33 11.30 -11.29
N SER A 697 43.02 11.43 -10.00
CA SER A 697 43.79 10.78 -8.94
C SER A 697 43.45 9.27 -8.97
N PRO A 698 44.41 8.36 -9.24
CA PRO A 698 44.14 6.92 -9.28
C PRO A 698 43.67 6.36 -7.92
N LEU A 699 43.93 7.08 -6.83
CA LEU A 699 43.68 6.63 -5.47
C LEU A 699 42.22 6.83 -5.03
N ASP A 700 41.54 7.87 -5.54
CA ASP A 700 40.17 8.21 -5.12
C ASP A 700 39.11 7.29 -5.75
N LEU A 701 39.42 6.73 -6.91
CA LEU A 701 38.44 6.03 -7.75
C LEU A 701 38.22 4.56 -7.38
N PHE A 702 39.32 3.83 -7.13
CA PHE A 702 39.24 2.48 -6.56
C PHE A 702 38.56 2.50 -5.20
N THR A 703 38.82 3.54 -4.41
CA THR A 703 38.21 3.77 -3.11
C THR A 703 36.70 3.96 -3.23
N PHE A 704 36.23 4.81 -4.15
CA PHE A 704 34.78 5.01 -4.38
C PHE A 704 34.02 3.72 -4.73
N VAL A 705 34.51 2.91 -5.68
CA VAL A 705 33.85 1.65 -6.09
C VAL A 705 33.84 0.61 -4.97
N ARG A 706 34.92 0.54 -4.18
CA ARG A 706 34.99 -0.37 -3.04
C ARG A 706 34.07 0.07 -1.91
N LEU A 707 34.01 1.36 -1.61
CA LEU A 707 33.11 1.94 -0.60
C LEU A 707 31.64 1.72 -0.96
N THR A 708 31.25 1.93 -2.21
CA THR A 708 29.86 1.69 -2.67
C THR A 708 29.46 0.22 -2.58
N ARG A 709 30.41 -0.73 -2.77
CA ARG A 709 30.15 -2.16 -2.54
C ARG A 709 30.01 -2.50 -1.07
N LEU A 710 30.91 -1.99 -0.21
CA LEU A 710 30.83 -2.20 1.24
C LEU A 710 29.50 -1.72 1.80
N LYS A 711 29.03 -0.53 1.41
CA LYS A 711 27.75 0.04 1.85
C LYS A 711 26.51 -0.78 1.47
N LYS A 712 26.62 -1.82 0.63
CA LYS A 712 25.52 -2.77 0.38
C LYS A 712 25.23 -3.68 1.57
N VAL A 713 26.22 -3.91 2.43
CA VAL A 713 26.06 -4.71 3.65
C VAL A 713 25.55 -3.78 4.74
N GLU A 714 24.41 -4.11 5.35
CA GLU A 714 23.70 -3.24 6.29
C GLU A 714 24.62 -2.70 7.39
N ILE A 715 25.44 -3.58 7.99
CA ILE A 715 26.35 -3.17 9.07
C ILE A 715 27.47 -2.22 8.64
N PHE A 716 27.88 -2.25 7.37
CA PHE A 716 28.89 -1.32 6.84
C PHE A 716 28.27 0.02 6.46
N ARG A 717 26.97 0.08 6.13
CA ARG A 717 26.31 1.34 5.74
C ARG A 717 26.40 2.42 6.82
N GLU A 718 26.25 2.01 8.09
CA GLU A 718 26.24 2.89 9.26
C GLU A 718 27.62 3.15 9.86
N MET A 719 28.70 2.60 9.28
CA MET A 719 30.06 2.79 9.81
C MET A 719 30.64 4.16 9.45
N ASP A 720 31.48 4.68 10.34
CA ASP A 720 32.27 5.88 10.09
C ASP A 720 33.10 5.74 8.81
N LYS A 721 33.20 6.84 8.05
CA LYS A 721 33.85 6.88 6.75
C LYS A 721 35.30 6.40 6.81
N GLN A 722 36.05 6.73 7.88
CA GLN A 722 37.45 6.34 8.03
C GLN A 722 37.59 4.82 8.22
N VAL A 723 36.65 4.21 8.93
CA VAL A 723 36.61 2.75 9.11
C VAL A 723 36.34 2.08 7.76
N LEU A 724 35.37 2.60 7.00
CA LEU A 724 35.04 2.06 5.68
C LEU A 724 36.18 2.21 4.67
N GLU A 725 36.87 3.35 4.66
CA GLU A 725 38.05 3.56 3.82
C GLU A 725 39.13 2.53 4.16
N ALA A 726 39.42 2.32 5.45
CA ALA A 726 40.39 1.31 5.89
C ALA A 726 39.98 -0.14 5.57
N ILE A 727 38.68 -0.48 5.63
CA ILE A 727 38.18 -1.80 5.19
C ILE A 727 38.34 -1.91 3.66
N SER A 728 38.04 -0.85 2.93
CA SER A 728 38.11 -0.84 1.47
C SER A 728 39.52 -1.12 0.95
N GLU A 729 40.54 -0.64 1.65
CA GLU A 729 41.95 -0.91 1.30
C GLU A 729 42.33 -2.39 1.41
N ARG A 730 41.60 -3.16 2.24
CA ARG A 730 41.85 -4.60 2.45
C ARG A 730 41.14 -5.53 1.48
N LEU A 731 40.28 -4.99 0.62
CA LEU A 731 39.60 -5.79 -0.40
C LEU A 731 40.58 -6.21 -1.50
N TYR A 732 40.56 -7.50 -1.84
CA TYR A 732 41.42 -8.08 -2.87
C TYR A 732 40.61 -8.95 -3.85
N THR A 733 41.05 -9.02 -5.10
CA THR A 733 40.32 -9.74 -6.15
C THR A 733 40.73 -11.21 -6.22
N MET A 734 39.77 -12.11 -6.44
CA MET A 734 40.00 -13.53 -6.72
C MET A 734 39.21 -13.96 -7.96
N THR A 735 39.79 -14.86 -8.76
CA THR A 735 39.21 -15.33 -10.02
C THR A 735 39.07 -16.85 -10.02
N TYR A 736 37.90 -17.33 -10.41
CA TYR A 736 37.52 -18.74 -10.51
C TYR A 736 37.21 -19.06 -11.98
N PRO A 737 38.19 -19.62 -12.72
CA PRO A 737 38.06 -19.81 -14.16
C PRO A 737 37.16 -20.98 -14.57
N PHE A 738 36.93 -21.94 -13.66
CA PHE A 738 36.15 -23.15 -13.94
C PHE A 738 34.75 -23.09 -13.32
N ALA A 739 33.77 -23.64 -14.02
CA ALA A 739 32.39 -23.79 -13.54
C ALA A 739 32.33 -24.76 -12.35
N ASN A 740 31.36 -24.56 -11.46
CA ASN A 740 31.12 -25.39 -10.27
C ASN A 740 32.32 -25.49 -9.29
N THR A 741 33.23 -24.52 -9.30
CA THR A 741 34.35 -24.45 -8.35
C THR A 741 33.84 -23.95 -6.99
N PRO A 742 34.12 -24.65 -5.88
CA PRO A 742 33.72 -24.18 -4.54
C PRO A 742 34.49 -22.91 -4.17
N ILE A 743 33.74 -21.84 -3.92
CA ILE A 743 34.26 -20.54 -3.45
C ILE A 743 34.27 -20.54 -1.93
N ILE A 744 33.11 -20.81 -1.32
CA ILE A 744 32.95 -21.02 0.12
C ILE A 744 32.39 -22.42 0.34
N PRO A 745 33.21 -23.36 0.82
CA PRO A 745 32.77 -24.72 1.07
C PRO A 745 31.82 -24.80 2.27
N GLU A 746 30.87 -25.73 2.19
CA GLU A 746 29.94 -26.03 3.27
C GLU A 746 30.65 -26.52 4.52
N LYS A 747 30.10 -26.21 5.71
CA LYS A 747 30.56 -26.74 7.01
C LYS A 747 32.05 -26.48 7.32
N LYS A 748 32.67 -25.50 6.66
CA LYS A 748 34.00 -24.99 7.01
C LYS A 748 33.90 -23.55 7.48
N GLN A 749 34.80 -23.15 8.36
CA GLN A 749 34.89 -21.79 8.88
C GLN A 749 34.86 -20.73 7.76
N LEU A 750 34.04 -19.70 7.96
CA LEU A 750 33.87 -18.59 7.02
C LEU A 750 35.09 -17.66 7.08
N LYS A 751 36.10 -17.98 6.28
CA LYS A 751 37.40 -17.26 6.26
C LYS A 751 37.35 -15.92 5.55
N MET A 752 36.35 -15.70 4.71
CA MET A 752 36.20 -14.48 3.92
C MET A 752 34.73 -14.23 3.58
N MET A 753 34.39 -12.98 3.36
CA MET A 753 33.18 -12.57 2.65
C MET A 753 33.57 -12.03 1.27
N PHE A 754 32.63 -11.98 0.32
CA PHE A 754 32.95 -11.47 -1.02
C PHE A 754 31.80 -10.74 -1.71
N PHE A 755 32.17 -9.95 -2.71
CA PHE A 755 31.28 -9.28 -3.65
C PHE A 755 31.51 -9.83 -5.06
N VAL A 756 30.46 -10.16 -5.79
CA VAL A 756 30.58 -10.64 -7.17
C VAL A 756 30.92 -9.46 -8.08
N VAL A 757 32.09 -9.50 -8.70
CA VAL A 757 32.56 -8.50 -9.67
C VAL A 757 32.11 -8.89 -11.08
N ARG A 758 32.19 -10.18 -11.41
CA ARG A 758 31.83 -10.72 -12.72
C ARG A 758 31.39 -12.18 -12.59
N GLY A 759 30.47 -12.61 -13.45
CA GLY A 759 29.92 -13.96 -13.44
C GLY A 759 28.77 -14.15 -12.44
N VAL A 760 28.39 -15.40 -12.21
CA VAL A 760 27.28 -15.79 -11.33
C VAL A 760 27.78 -16.78 -10.29
N VAL A 761 27.37 -16.61 -9.03
CA VAL A 761 27.66 -17.55 -7.94
C VAL A 761 26.37 -18.21 -7.47
N ASN A 762 26.35 -19.53 -7.37
CA ASN A 762 25.24 -20.30 -6.86
C ASN A 762 25.43 -20.56 -5.36
N ILE A 763 24.42 -20.23 -4.56
CA ILE A 763 24.40 -20.46 -3.11
C ILE A 763 23.46 -21.64 -2.83
N LYS A 764 24.01 -22.69 -2.22
CA LYS A 764 23.25 -23.87 -1.77
C LYS A 764 23.09 -23.79 -0.25
N SER A 765 21.86 -23.66 0.24
CA SER A 765 21.55 -23.68 1.68
C SER A 765 21.19 -25.10 2.13
N ASP A 766 21.51 -25.44 3.38
CA ASP A 766 21.04 -26.67 4.05
C ASP A 766 19.57 -26.55 4.52
N SER A 767 18.97 -25.35 4.47
CA SER A 767 17.57 -25.18 4.82
C SER A 767 16.66 -25.74 3.72
N THR A 768 15.73 -26.63 4.08
CA THR A 768 14.73 -27.21 3.17
C THR A 768 13.71 -26.18 2.64
N ILE A 769 13.85 -24.91 3.03
CA ILE A 769 12.87 -23.83 2.84
C ILE A 769 13.36 -22.83 1.80
N GLU A 770 14.66 -22.53 1.75
CA GLU A 770 15.22 -21.64 0.73
C GLU A 770 15.81 -22.47 -0.42
N GLY A 771 15.11 -22.49 -1.56
CA GLY A 771 15.64 -23.03 -2.80
C GLY A 771 16.99 -22.38 -3.21
N PRO A 772 17.71 -22.95 -4.19
CA PRO A 772 19.02 -22.45 -4.59
C PRO A 772 18.96 -20.96 -4.97
N LYS A 773 19.69 -20.13 -4.23
CA LYS A 773 19.80 -18.67 -4.48
C LYS A 773 20.95 -18.41 -5.44
N THR A 774 20.76 -17.51 -6.40
CA THR A 774 21.83 -17.07 -7.31
C THR A 774 22.27 -15.66 -6.94
N CYS A 775 23.57 -15.48 -6.73
CA CYS A 775 24.20 -14.19 -6.49
C CYS A 775 24.80 -13.70 -7.81
N GLN A 776 24.19 -12.63 -8.35
CA GLN A 776 24.60 -12.01 -9.61
C GLN A 776 25.63 -10.88 -9.36
N MET A 777 26.11 -10.28 -10.44
CA MET A 777 27.04 -9.15 -10.43
C MET A 777 26.59 -8.04 -9.47
N GLY A 778 27.50 -7.63 -8.58
CA GLY A 778 27.24 -6.64 -7.53
C GLY A 778 26.56 -7.20 -6.27
N GLY A 779 26.14 -8.46 -6.24
CA GLY A 779 25.70 -9.14 -5.02
C GLY A 779 26.87 -9.53 -4.11
N PHE A 780 26.57 -9.93 -2.87
CA PHE A 780 27.58 -10.34 -1.88
C PHE A 780 27.15 -11.60 -1.12
N TYR A 781 28.10 -12.22 -0.45
CA TYR A 781 27.87 -13.38 0.41
C TYR A 781 28.88 -13.42 1.56
N GLY A 782 28.46 -13.95 2.71
CA GLY A 782 29.29 -14.07 3.91
C GLY A 782 29.12 -12.91 4.88
N GLU A 783 28.01 -12.17 4.85
CA GLU A 783 27.78 -11.06 5.78
C GLU A 783 27.76 -11.50 7.26
N GLU A 784 27.56 -12.80 7.56
CA GLU A 784 27.69 -13.32 8.93
C GLU A 784 29.04 -12.95 9.54
N LEU A 785 30.10 -12.98 8.73
CA LEU A 785 31.45 -12.64 9.17
C LEU A 785 31.54 -11.18 9.60
N ALA A 786 30.89 -10.27 8.87
CA ALA A 786 30.89 -8.84 9.20
C ALA A 786 30.18 -8.57 10.53
N HIS A 787 28.99 -9.15 10.73
CA HIS A 787 28.24 -9.05 11.99
C HIS A 787 28.99 -9.70 13.16
N TRP A 788 29.65 -10.83 12.93
CA TRP A 788 30.44 -11.51 13.94
C TRP A 788 31.65 -10.66 14.37
N VAL A 789 32.47 -10.16 13.44
CA VAL A 789 33.67 -9.39 13.80
C VAL A 789 33.30 -8.08 14.51
N THR A 790 32.30 -7.35 14.02
CA THR A 790 31.83 -6.09 14.63
C THR A 790 31.25 -6.27 16.03
N THR A 791 30.59 -7.40 16.30
CA THR A 791 30.10 -7.71 17.66
C THR A 791 31.25 -8.12 18.58
N TRP A 792 32.24 -8.87 18.09
CA TRP A 792 33.37 -9.30 18.91
C TRP A 792 34.47 -8.25 19.09
N VAL A 793 34.52 -7.22 18.25
CA VAL A 793 35.50 -6.13 18.41
C VAL A 793 35.20 -5.28 19.65
N SER A 794 33.93 -5.14 20.04
CA SER A 794 33.52 -4.46 21.28
C SER A 794 33.93 -5.24 22.54
N HIS A 795 34.16 -6.54 22.42
CA HIS A 795 34.64 -7.42 23.49
C HIS A 795 36.16 -7.39 23.62
N SER A 796 36.73 -7.91 24.71
CA SER A 796 38.18 -7.93 24.96
C SER A 796 38.99 -8.74 23.95
N SER A 797 38.42 -9.81 23.40
CA SER A 797 39.10 -10.75 22.47
C SER A 797 38.11 -11.45 21.54
N PHE A 798 38.54 -11.74 20.31
CA PHE A 798 37.80 -12.58 19.37
C PHE A 798 37.83 -14.07 19.79
N PRO A 799 36.76 -14.84 19.56
CA PRO A 799 36.79 -16.29 19.71
C PRO A 799 37.80 -16.96 18.79
N ALA A 800 38.31 -18.12 19.21
CA ALA A 800 39.31 -18.87 18.46
C ALA A 800 38.77 -19.45 17.14
N LYS A 801 37.47 -19.76 17.09
CA LYS A 801 36.79 -20.28 15.89
C LYS A 801 36.01 -19.17 15.19
N LEU A 802 36.12 -19.13 13.87
CA LEU A 802 35.26 -18.30 13.01
C LEU A 802 33.88 -18.96 12.85
N PRO A 803 32.82 -18.18 12.58
CA PRO A 803 31.49 -18.72 12.35
C PRO A 803 31.45 -19.63 11.11
N LEU A 804 30.50 -20.55 11.08
CA LEU A 804 30.20 -21.35 9.88
C LEU A 804 29.28 -20.58 8.93
N PRO A 805 29.42 -20.77 7.60
CA PRO A 805 28.54 -20.14 6.62
C PRO A 805 27.14 -20.75 6.67
N THR A 806 26.10 -19.95 6.38
CA THR A 806 24.71 -20.45 6.33
C THR A 806 24.40 -21.28 5.07
N GLY A 807 25.35 -21.42 4.16
CA GLY A 807 25.26 -22.19 2.92
C GLY A 807 26.64 -22.37 2.28
N SER A 808 26.69 -23.05 1.13
CA SER A 808 27.90 -23.15 0.31
C SER A 808 27.78 -22.27 -0.93
N ALA A 809 28.87 -21.61 -1.30
CA ALA A 809 28.95 -20.77 -2.49
C ALA A 809 29.84 -21.43 -3.54
N VAL A 810 29.31 -21.59 -4.75
CA VAL A 810 29.97 -22.29 -5.85
C VAL A 810 29.87 -21.44 -7.13
N SER A 811 30.93 -21.40 -7.95
CA SER A 811 30.87 -20.70 -9.24
C SER A 811 29.77 -21.27 -10.14
N GLY A 812 29.12 -20.40 -10.90
CA GLY A 812 27.99 -20.75 -11.77
C GLY A 812 28.34 -21.73 -12.90
N PRO A 813 27.33 -22.23 -13.63
CA PRO A 813 27.52 -23.26 -14.65
C PRO A 813 28.24 -22.77 -15.92
N HIS A 814 28.28 -21.46 -16.16
CA HIS A 814 28.91 -20.86 -17.34
C HIS A 814 29.71 -19.60 -16.98
N GLY A 815 30.92 -19.48 -17.52
CA GLY A 815 31.77 -18.29 -17.43
C GLY A 815 32.74 -18.25 -16.25
N THR A 816 33.75 -17.39 -16.35
CA THR A 816 34.70 -17.09 -15.27
C THR A 816 34.01 -16.22 -14.22
N VAL A 817 34.14 -16.60 -12.95
CA VAL A 817 33.66 -15.80 -11.82
C VAL A 817 34.81 -14.99 -11.25
N GLU A 818 34.60 -13.70 -11.06
CA GLU A 818 35.54 -12.80 -10.40
C GLU A 818 34.86 -12.19 -9.18
N ILE A 819 35.53 -12.26 -8.04
CA ILE A 819 35.01 -11.75 -6.77
C ILE A 819 36.01 -10.78 -6.14
N LEU A 820 35.48 -9.85 -5.36
CA LEU A 820 36.24 -8.99 -4.47
C LEU A 820 36.06 -9.52 -3.05
N ALA A 821 37.08 -10.14 -2.49
CA ALA A 821 37.07 -10.80 -1.20
C ALA A 821 37.63 -9.90 -0.09
N LEU A 822 37.10 -10.10 1.12
CA LEU A 822 37.57 -9.51 2.36
C LEU A 822 37.81 -10.64 3.37
N SER A 823 39.06 -10.81 3.81
CA SER A 823 39.41 -11.88 4.74
C SER A 823 38.95 -11.54 6.17
N ALA A 824 38.68 -12.57 6.96
CA ALA A 824 38.34 -12.44 8.37
C ALA A 824 39.46 -11.75 9.16
N ASP A 825 40.72 -12.07 8.87
CA ASP A 825 41.88 -11.53 9.57
C ASP A 825 42.12 -10.06 9.22
N ASP A 826 41.92 -9.67 7.95
CA ASP A 826 41.96 -8.27 7.54
C ASP A 826 40.85 -7.45 8.20
N LEU A 827 39.62 -7.98 8.24
CA LEU A 827 38.50 -7.30 8.88
C LEU A 827 38.70 -7.16 10.39
N LYS A 828 39.18 -8.21 11.08
CA LYS A 828 39.59 -8.14 12.50
C LYS A 828 40.67 -7.09 12.72
N SER A 829 41.70 -7.09 11.89
CA SER A 829 42.84 -6.18 11.99
C SER A 829 42.41 -4.72 11.83
N VAL A 830 41.56 -4.41 10.84
CA VAL A 830 41.03 -3.07 10.64
C VAL A 830 40.14 -2.66 11.81
N LEU A 831 39.12 -3.44 12.14
CA LEU A 831 38.16 -3.06 13.19
C LEU A 831 38.83 -2.94 14.57
N SER A 832 39.84 -3.75 14.87
CA SER A 832 40.60 -3.63 16.13
C SER A 832 41.32 -2.29 16.26
N LYS A 833 41.76 -1.68 15.15
CA LYS A 833 42.35 -0.33 15.16
C LYS A 833 41.33 0.75 15.49
N PHE A 834 40.06 0.52 15.16
CA PHE A 834 38.95 1.44 15.39
C PHE A 834 38.03 1.00 16.53
N ARG A 835 38.55 0.22 17.50
CA ARG A 835 37.76 -0.36 18.60
C ARG A 835 36.94 0.68 19.38
N SER A 836 37.47 1.89 19.54
CA SER A 836 36.78 3.02 20.18
C SER A 836 35.41 3.29 19.57
N ASN A 837 35.26 3.12 18.26
CA ASN A 837 34.02 3.42 17.53
C ASN A 837 32.91 2.40 17.82
N PHE A 838 33.25 1.24 18.39
CA PHE A 838 32.34 0.14 18.66
C PHE A 838 32.13 -0.08 20.18
N THR A 839 32.74 0.75 21.01
CA THR A 839 32.58 0.72 22.47
C THR A 839 31.71 1.92 22.87
N SER A 840 30.41 1.69 23.07
CA SER A 840 29.45 2.74 23.41
C SER A 840 29.57 3.19 24.87
N GLU A 841 30.42 4.18 25.12
CA GLU A 841 29.98 5.37 25.84
C GLU A 841 29.86 6.51 24.81
N SER A 842 28.75 7.26 24.83
CA SER A 842 28.43 8.41 23.96
C SER A 842 27.71 8.14 22.62
N THR A 843 26.38 8.01 22.68
CA THR A 843 25.42 8.85 21.90
C THR A 843 23.97 8.58 22.34
N LEU A 844 23.65 8.93 23.58
CA LEU A 844 22.27 9.16 24.02
C LEU A 844 22.24 10.39 24.92
N LEU A 845 21.60 11.46 24.45
CA LEU A 845 21.23 12.59 25.30
C LEU A 845 20.08 12.18 26.23
N THR A 846 20.31 12.44 27.52
CA THR A 846 19.35 12.77 28.60
C THR A 846 18.33 11.73 29.05
N TYR A 847 18.70 10.91 30.05
CA TYR A 847 18.16 11.01 31.42
C TYR A 847 19.01 10.21 32.43
N SER A 848 19.59 10.94 33.40
CA SER A 848 20.13 10.57 34.71
C SER A 848 20.78 9.19 34.98
N GLN A 849 22.09 9.25 35.26
CA GLN A 849 22.87 8.55 36.29
C GLN A 849 22.87 7.02 36.35
N SER A 850 23.94 6.47 35.74
CA SER A 850 24.88 5.46 36.26
C SER A 850 24.34 4.24 37.02
N GLU A 851 24.38 3.09 36.35
CA GLU A 851 25.13 1.93 36.83
C GLU A 851 25.56 1.10 35.62
N SER A 852 26.80 0.62 35.65
CA SER A 852 27.41 -0.24 34.62
C SER A 852 26.45 -1.36 34.18
N LEU A 853 26.51 -1.79 32.91
CA LEU A 853 25.75 -2.94 32.37
C LEU A 853 26.11 -4.24 33.12
N THR A 854 25.64 -4.39 34.35
CA THR A 854 25.74 -5.60 35.13
C THR A 854 24.80 -6.61 34.49
N ARG A 855 25.28 -7.86 34.36
CA ARG A 855 24.52 -9.08 34.01
C ARG A 855 23.42 -9.40 35.03
N ASP A 856 22.73 -8.41 35.56
CA ASP A 856 21.61 -8.59 36.46
C ASP A 856 20.44 -9.13 35.63
N PRO A 857 19.96 -10.37 35.89
CA PRO A 857 18.84 -10.93 35.14
C PRO A 857 17.59 -10.04 35.17
N LEU A 858 17.42 -9.23 36.22
CA LEU A 858 16.26 -8.34 36.36
C LEU A 858 16.26 -7.21 35.34
N THR A 859 17.41 -6.63 35.00
CA THR A 859 17.50 -5.59 33.95
C THR A 859 17.24 -6.18 32.57
N ILE A 860 17.76 -7.37 32.30
CA ILE A 860 17.56 -8.11 31.05
C ILE A 860 16.07 -8.43 30.84
N VAL A 861 15.39 -8.96 31.86
CA VAL A 861 13.95 -9.29 31.78
C VAL A 861 13.08 -8.04 31.60
N LYS A 862 13.47 -6.89 32.18
CA LYS A 862 12.76 -5.61 32.02
C LYS A 862 12.85 -5.01 30.62
N ASN A 863 13.72 -5.51 29.73
CA ASN A 863 13.74 -5.12 28.32
C ASN A 863 12.51 -5.61 27.55
N VAL A 864 11.78 -6.60 28.07
CA VAL A 864 10.53 -7.08 27.51
C VAL A 864 9.40 -6.14 27.94
N GLU A 865 8.75 -5.48 26.97
CA GLU A 865 7.77 -4.41 27.24
C GLU A 865 6.64 -4.85 28.19
N ARG A 866 6.16 -6.09 28.07
CA ARG A 866 5.12 -6.65 28.96
C ARG A 866 5.59 -6.97 30.37
N LEU A 867 6.88 -7.27 30.56
CA LEU A 867 7.44 -7.56 31.88
C LEU A 867 7.85 -6.27 32.61
N LYS A 868 8.09 -5.18 31.88
CA LYS A 868 8.48 -3.87 32.43
C LYS A 868 7.53 -3.33 33.50
N THR A 869 6.22 -3.55 33.35
CA THR A 869 5.19 -3.06 34.28
C THR A 869 4.76 -4.09 35.32
N MET A 870 5.40 -5.26 35.35
CA MET A 870 5.04 -6.35 36.26
C MET A 870 5.61 -6.13 37.66
N ASP A 871 4.96 -6.73 38.68
CA ASP A 871 5.43 -6.66 40.07
C ASP A 871 6.86 -7.19 40.18
N GLU A 872 7.73 -6.42 40.83
CA GLU A 872 9.16 -6.74 40.91
C GLU A 872 9.44 -8.07 41.61
N LYS A 873 8.58 -8.53 42.52
CA LYS A 873 8.74 -9.86 43.16
C LYS A 873 8.50 -10.99 42.15
N VAL A 874 7.53 -10.82 41.27
CA VAL A 874 7.26 -11.80 40.19
C VAL A 874 8.42 -11.80 39.20
N LEU A 875 8.96 -10.63 38.86
CA LEU A 875 10.16 -10.55 38.01
C LEU A 875 11.38 -11.22 38.64
N LYS A 876 11.59 -11.07 39.95
CA LYS A 876 12.66 -11.77 40.68
C LYS A 876 12.46 -13.29 40.65
N GLU A 877 11.23 -13.77 40.80
CA GLU A 877 10.90 -15.20 40.68
C GLU A 877 11.17 -15.73 39.25
N ILE A 878 10.80 -14.97 38.20
CA ILE A 878 11.16 -15.30 36.81
C ILE A 878 12.69 -15.37 36.65
N CYS A 879 13.42 -14.42 37.26
CA CYS A 879 14.88 -14.38 37.18
C CYS A 879 15.55 -15.61 37.81
N GLU A 880 14.97 -16.21 38.84
CA GLU A 880 15.48 -17.45 39.47
C GLU A 880 15.45 -18.66 38.52
N HIS A 881 14.58 -18.61 37.50
CA HIS A 881 14.41 -19.66 36.49
C HIS A 881 15.24 -19.45 35.22
N LEU A 882 15.90 -18.30 35.06
CA LEU A 882 16.81 -18.09 33.93
C LEU A 882 18.06 -18.98 34.07
N ARG A 883 18.41 -19.66 32.98
CA ARG A 883 19.58 -20.55 32.91
C ARG A 883 20.46 -20.17 31.72
N PRO A 884 21.77 -19.97 31.90
CA PRO A 884 22.67 -19.71 30.79
C PRO A 884 22.81 -20.96 29.92
N ARG A 885 22.79 -20.76 28.59
CA ARG A 885 23.09 -21.78 27.58
C ARG A 885 24.04 -21.20 26.54
N LYS A 886 24.86 -22.06 25.95
CA LYS A 886 25.78 -21.73 24.88
C LYS A 886 25.40 -22.50 23.62
N TYR A 887 25.44 -21.81 22.49
CA TYR A 887 25.17 -22.36 21.17
C TYR A 887 26.35 -22.03 20.25
N GLU A 888 26.72 -22.95 19.37
CA GLU A 888 27.81 -22.77 18.41
C GLU A 888 27.34 -23.19 17.00
N ASP A 889 27.09 -22.21 16.13
CA ASP A 889 26.70 -22.41 14.71
C ASP A 889 25.43 -23.27 14.46
N GLU A 890 24.59 -23.42 15.47
CA GLU A 890 23.37 -24.24 15.47
C GLU A 890 22.08 -23.41 15.66
N ASP A 891 20.93 -24.01 15.32
CA ASP A 891 19.63 -23.37 15.50
C ASP A 891 19.23 -23.37 16.99
N ILE A 892 18.98 -22.17 17.53
CA ILE A 892 18.43 -21.97 18.87
C ILE A 892 16.93 -22.28 18.85
N ILE A 893 16.20 -21.73 17.88
CA ILE A 893 14.76 -22.00 17.64
C ILE A 893 14.56 -22.14 16.13
N GLN A 894 13.79 -23.14 15.70
CA GLN A 894 13.51 -23.39 14.29
C GLN A 894 12.15 -22.83 13.86
N LEU A 895 12.06 -22.45 12.59
CA LEU A 895 10.82 -21.94 11.97
C LEU A 895 9.71 -23.00 12.05
N ASN A 896 8.50 -22.58 12.41
CA ASN A 896 7.30 -23.42 12.53
C ASN A 896 7.45 -24.59 13.54
N LYS A 897 8.39 -24.52 14.48
CA LYS A 897 8.48 -25.46 15.62
C LYS A 897 7.85 -24.86 16.89
N PRO A 898 7.32 -25.70 17.79
CA PRO A 898 6.81 -25.25 19.09
C PRO A 898 7.89 -24.49 19.88
N MET A 899 7.54 -23.33 20.41
CA MET A 899 8.42 -22.49 21.20
C MET A 899 8.48 -23.06 22.62
N GLU A 900 9.49 -23.87 22.92
CA GLU A 900 9.66 -24.45 24.25
C GLU A 900 10.37 -23.51 25.24
N MET A 901 10.96 -22.44 24.74
CA MET A 901 11.78 -21.53 25.51
C MET A 901 11.79 -20.10 24.97
N MET A 902 11.95 -19.14 25.87
CA MET A 902 12.33 -17.77 25.59
C MET A 902 13.84 -17.62 25.86
N PHE A 903 14.55 -16.83 25.06
CA PHE A 903 15.96 -16.58 25.29
C PHE A 903 16.33 -15.10 25.18
N PHE A 904 17.40 -14.71 25.87
CA PHE A 904 17.99 -13.38 25.90
C PHE A 904 19.46 -13.49 25.51
N ILE A 905 19.90 -12.75 24.50
CA ILE A 905 21.29 -12.72 24.03
C ILE A 905 22.11 -11.96 25.06
N VAL A 906 22.99 -12.68 25.73
CA VAL A 906 23.96 -12.10 26.68
C VAL A 906 25.25 -11.75 25.96
N LYS A 907 25.62 -12.57 24.97
CA LYS A 907 26.88 -12.42 24.25
C LYS A 907 26.81 -13.08 22.89
N GLY A 908 27.21 -12.38 21.83
CA GLY A 908 27.37 -12.94 20.48
C GLY A 908 26.25 -12.53 19.53
N VAL A 909 26.16 -13.19 18.39
CA VAL A 909 25.26 -12.79 17.28
C VAL A 909 24.32 -13.92 16.92
N VAL A 910 23.02 -13.60 16.82
CA VAL A 910 21.98 -14.52 16.37
C VAL A 910 21.42 -14.03 15.03
N ALA A 911 21.44 -14.89 14.02
CA ALA A 911 20.73 -14.65 12.76
C ALA A 911 19.24 -15.01 12.93
N VAL A 912 18.37 -14.08 12.52
CA VAL A 912 16.92 -14.21 12.52
C VAL A 912 16.44 -14.29 11.08
N THR A 913 15.80 -15.39 10.72
CA THR A 913 15.37 -15.68 9.34
C THR A 913 13.89 -16.06 9.27
N ASN A 914 13.20 -15.61 8.23
CA ASN A 914 11.91 -16.16 7.78
C ASN A 914 11.95 -16.46 6.28
N GLU A 915 10.77 -16.67 5.66
CA GLU A 915 10.66 -16.98 4.23
C GLU A 915 11.08 -15.85 3.28
N TYR A 916 11.23 -14.60 3.76
CA TYR A 916 11.40 -13.42 2.90
C TYR A 916 12.63 -12.55 3.23
N TRP A 917 13.12 -12.57 4.47
CA TRP A 917 14.23 -11.72 4.90
C TRP A 917 15.07 -12.37 6.01
N LYS A 918 16.28 -11.84 6.17
CA LYS A 918 17.29 -12.24 7.15
C LYS A 918 17.81 -10.99 7.85
N HIS A 919 17.96 -11.06 9.16
CA HIS A 919 18.50 -10.00 10.00
C HIS A 919 19.40 -10.58 11.10
N TYR A 920 20.22 -9.76 11.73
CA TYR A 920 21.14 -10.19 12.79
C TYR A 920 20.87 -9.40 14.05
N ARG A 921 20.86 -10.07 15.19
CA ARG A 921 20.70 -9.46 16.52
C ARG A 921 21.89 -9.77 17.41
N ASN A 922 22.31 -8.81 18.22
CA ASN A 922 23.33 -9.00 19.26
C ASN A 922 22.87 -8.49 20.64
N GLU A 923 23.74 -8.57 21.65
CA GLU A 923 23.41 -8.16 23.02
C GLU A 923 23.13 -6.65 23.20
N ALA A 924 23.64 -5.78 22.32
CA ALA A 924 23.52 -4.33 22.44
C ALA A 924 22.17 -3.80 21.92
N GLU A 925 21.43 -4.60 21.15
CA GLU A 925 20.15 -4.21 20.59
C GLU A 925 19.02 -4.24 21.63
N ARG A 926 18.08 -3.29 21.52
CA ARG A 926 16.88 -3.26 22.37
C ARG A 926 16.00 -4.52 22.24
N SER A 927 16.10 -5.21 21.10
CA SER A 927 15.40 -6.46 20.77
C SER A 927 16.26 -7.72 20.94
N ASN A 928 17.25 -7.69 21.84
CA ASN A 928 18.16 -8.81 22.14
C ASN A 928 17.51 -10.07 22.75
N HIS A 929 16.19 -10.23 22.64
CA HIS A 929 15.45 -11.38 23.14
C HIS A 929 14.47 -11.92 22.09
N SER A 930 14.04 -13.17 22.28
CA SER A 930 13.01 -13.81 21.48
C SER A 930 12.24 -14.81 22.35
N GLY A 931 10.95 -14.98 22.08
CA GLY A 931 10.07 -15.80 22.90
C GLY A 931 8.89 -15.06 23.54
N ASP A 932 8.61 -13.82 23.16
CA ASP A 932 7.57 -12.97 23.77
C ASP A 932 6.17 -13.62 23.75
N ASP A 933 5.89 -14.40 22.70
CA ASP A 933 4.64 -15.15 22.55
C ASP A 933 4.44 -16.17 23.70
N LEU A 934 5.52 -16.66 24.33
CA LEU A 934 5.42 -17.51 25.51
C LEU A 934 4.95 -16.76 26.75
N ILE A 935 5.33 -15.49 26.89
CA ILE A 935 4.83 -14.62 27.98
C ILE A 935 3.33 -14.37 27.79
N GLU A 936 2.89 -14.15 26.55
CA GLU A 936 1.46 -14.01 26.22
C GLU A 936 0.68 -15.31 26.49
N TYR A 937 1.20 -16.44 26.04
CA TYR A 937 0.60 -17.75 26.28
C TYR A 937 0.49 -18.04 27.80
N TRP A 938 1.56 -17.80 28.56
CA TRP A 938 1.57 -17.97 30.01
C TRP A 938 0.58 -17.04 30.74
N ALA A 939 0.43 -15.79 30.29
CA ALA A 939 -0.56 -14.87 30.86
C ALA A 939 -2.00 -15.33 30.62
N ARG A 940 -2.27 -16.00 29.48
CA ARG A 940 -3.61 -16.47 29.08
C ARG A 940 -3.99 -17.82 29.66
N SER A 941 -3.05 -18.75 29.81
CA SER A 941 -3.29 -20.13 30.30
C SER A 941 -3.91 -20.20 31.71
N LYS A 942 -3.93 -19.09 32.45
CA LYS A 942 -4.59 -18.98 33.76
C LYS A 942 -6.12 -18.83 33.70
N TYR A 943 -6.69 -18.53 32.55
CA TYR A 943 -8.13 -18.26 32.39
C TYR A 943 -8.90 -19.35 31.63
N THR A 944 -8.21 -20.39 31.14
CA THR A 944 -8.80 -21.43 30.29
C THR A 944 -8.33 -22.82 30.69
N VAL A 945 -9.28 -23.75 30.89
CA VAL A 945 -9.03 -25.15 31.35
C VAL A 945 -8.49 -26.07 30.22
N PHE A 946 -8.26 -25.56 29.01
CA PHE A 946 -7.71 -26.34 27.92
C PHE A 946 -6.17 -26.24 27.89
N PHE A 947 -5.49 -27.37 28.11
CA PHE A 947 -4.08 -27.54 27.77
C PHE A 947 -3.92 -27.39 26.25
N ALA A 948 -3.56 -26.19 25.78
CA ALA A 948 -3.33 -25.90 24.38
C ALA A 948 -1.85 -26.07 24.03
N GLU A 949 -1.55 -26.54 22.82
CA GLU A 949 -0.20 -26.68 22.29
C GLU A 949 0.60 -25.36 22.38
N LEU A 950 1.92 -25.44 22.56
CA LEU A 950 2.80 -24.26 22.61
C LEU A 950 2.76 -23.47 21.28
N PRO A 951 2.92 -22.14 21.31
CA PRO A 951 2.94 -21.33 20.08
C PRO A 951 4.07 -21.77 19.15
N LEU A 952 3.83 -21.74 17.83
CA LEU A 952 4.86 -22.04 16.82
C LEU A 952 5.70 -20.80 16.52
N SER A 953 7.02 -20.97 16.39
CA SER A 953 7.93 -19.85 16.09
C SER A 953 7.77 -19.35 14.66
N PRO A 954 7.47 -18.06 14.44
CA PRO A 954 7.35 -17.46 13.09
C PRO A 954 8.72 -17.15 12.44
N PHE A 955 9.82 -17.37 13.16
CA PHE A 955 11.19 -17.15 12.69
C PHE A 955 12.07 -18.34 13.09
N SER A 956 13.15 -18.58 12.35
CA SER A 956 14.29 -19.35 12.86
C SER A 956 15.36 -18.42 13.41
N PHE A 957 15.99 -18.86 14.49
CA PHE A 957 17.04 -18.17 15.22
C PHE A 957 18.26 -19.07 15.24
N ARG A 958 19.33 -18.68 14.57
CA ARG A 958 20.57 -19.46 14.47
C ARG A 958 21.74 -18.73 15.10
N ALA A 959 22.50 -19.41 15.95
CA ALA A 959 23.73 -18.89 16.50
C ALA A 959 24.79 -18.71 15.39
N ILE A 960 25.47 -17.56 15.36
CA ILE A 960 26.57 -17.29 14.44
C ILE A 960 27.88 -17.33 15.24
N GLY A 961 28.64 -18.41 15.10
CA GLY A 961 29.75 -18.74 15.99
C GLY A 961 29.26 -18.99 17.42
N GLU A 962 30.10 -18.67 18.40
CA GLU A 962 29.77 -18.82 19.82
C GLU A 962 28.78 -17.74 20.29
N VAL A 963 27.63 -18.18 20.81
CA VAL A 963 26.58 -17.32 21.39
C VAL A 963 26.21 -17.82 22.78
N GLU A 964 26.15 -16.91 23.75
CA GLU A 964 25.67 -17.15 25.10
C GLU A 964 24.31 -16.48 25.29
N VAL A 965 23.32 -17.26 25.73
CA VAL A 965 21.96 -16.78 25.98
C VAL A 965 21.50 -17.16 27.39
N LEU A 966 20.66 -16.34 28.01
CA LEU A 966 19.85 -16.76 29.15
C LEU A 966 18.54 -17.33 28.64
N VAL A 967 18.17 -18.52 29.08
CA VAL A 967 16.98 -19.23 28.63
C VAL A 967 15.98 -19.37 29.76
N LEU A 968 14.71 -19.10 29.45
CA LEU A 968 13.55 -19.35 30.29
C LEU A 968 12.68 -20.40 29.61
N MET A 969 12.62 -21.59 30.19
CA MET A 969 11.79 -22.69 29.65
C MET A 969 10.31 -22.43 29.94
N ALA A 970 9.43 -22.80 29.00
CA ALA A 970 7.98 -22.67 29.17
C ALA A 970 7.48 -23.37 30.44
N ASN A 971 8.02 -24.55 30.75
CA ASN A 971 7.68 -25.33 31.95
C ASN A 971 8.12 -24.66 33.26
N ASP A 972 9.20 -23.89 33.24
CA ASP A 972 9.68 -23.17 34.41
C ASP A 972 8.90 -21.88 34.62
N LEU A 973 8.58 -21.17 33.54
CA LEU A 973 7.67 -20.01 33.58
C LEU A 973 6.27 -20.41 34.10
N ALA A 974 5.77 -21.61 33.74
CA ALA A 974 4.50 -22.13 34.25
C ALA A 974 4.46 -22.32 35.78
N LYS A 975 5.61 -22.48 36.44
CA LYS A 975 5.70 -22.64 37.91
C LYS A 975 5.53 -21.32 38.66
N VAL A 976 5.81 -20.19 38.00
CA VAL A 976 5.75 -18.85 38.60
C VAL A 976 4.29 -18.42 38.83
N GLN A 977 3.94 -18.07 40.07
CA GLN A 977 2.60 -17.59 40.43
C GLN A 977 2.57 -16.07 40.64
N PRO A 978 2.07 -15.26 39.69
CA PRO A 978 1.65 -13.89 39.97
C PRO A 978 0.61 -13.86 41.10
N ARG A 979 0.97 -13.26 42.23
CA ARG A 979 0.03 -12.99 43.31
C ARG A 979 -1.08 -12.07 42.80
N ARG A 980 -2.31 -12.34 43.23
CA ARG A 980 -3.48 -11.48 43.02
C ARG A 980 -3.19 -10.08 43.58
N SER A 981 -2.85 -9.14 42.72
CA SER A 981 -3.13 -7.72 42.90
C SER A 981 -4.25 -7.32 41.93
N ALA A 982 -5.07 -6.37 42.35
CA ALA A 982 -6.40 -5.99 41.88
C ALA A 982 -6.54 -5.73 40.36
N PRO A 983 -7.77 -5.72 39.80
CA PRO A 983 -8.01 -5.94 38.38
C PRO A 983 -7.49 -4.76 37.55
N ILE A 984 -6.48 -5.02 36.73
CA ILE A 984 -6.15 -4.15 35.61
C ILE A 984 -7.23 -4.38 34.57
N ILE A 985 -7.88 -3.28 34.24
CA ILE A 985 -8.91 -3.09 33.22
C ILE A 985 -8.60 -3.93 31.98
N ASP A 986 -9.58 -4.77 31.67
CA ASP A 986 -9.64 -5.69 30.54
C ASP A 986 -9.34 -4.97 29.21
N CYS A 987 -8.11 -5.16 28.72
CA CYS A 987 -7.70 -4.82 27.38
C CYS A 987 -7.89 -6.04 26.48
N SER A 988 -9.14 -6.45 26.29
CA SER A 988 -9.57 -7.27 25.16
C SER A 988 -9.79 -6.39 23.92
N ILE A 989 -8.69 -5.79 23.46
CA ILE A 989 -8.53 -5.27 22.10
C ILE A 989 -7.47 -6.16 21.44
N ILE A 990 -7.88 -6.82 20.35
CA ILE A 990 -7.08 -7.58 19.37
C ILE A 990 -6.93 -9.09 19.66
N GLN A 991 -7.90 -9.85 19.15
CA GLN A 991 -7.86 -11.14 18.45
C GLN A 991 -9.32 -11.62 18.44
N VAL A 992 -10.02 -11.69 17.31
CA VAL A 992 -10.00 -12.75 16.28
C VAL A 992 -10.71 -12.13 15.06
N TYR A 993 -10.02 -12.01 13.90
CA TYR A 993 -10.03 -12.94 12.76
C TYR A 993 -11.42 -13.30 12.22
#